data_AF-A0A8H4UKC9-F1
#
_entry.id   AF-A0A8H4UKC9-F1
#
_cell.length_a   1.000
_cell.length_b   1.000
_cell.length_c   1.000
_cell.angle_alpha   90.00
_cell.angle_beta   90.00
_cell.angle_gamma   90.00
#
_symmetry.space_group_name_H-M   'P 1'
#
loop_
_entity.id
_entity.type
_entity.pdbx_description
1 polymer ?
#
loop_
_entity_poly.entity_id
_entity_poly.type
_entity_poly.pdbx_seq_one_letter_code
_entity_poly.pdbx_strand_id
1 'polypeptide(L)'
;MTPQTAKLHNIKDSSSFFNSSPETGDIGVGTEPNPQRAGLVISSSSICFSQARHPFTATLHQPYRMSSLASTLKDSSLVVDKAYINGEWVSSVSNKTFEVRNPASDQVIGSAPESDVDDLNKAIQAASDAFPLWRAQSGRQRGRILRKLADLITENKIDIGKVITAENGKAKSDAEGEAVFSAGFFEWFAEEAPRIYGDVVPHAQPNARTQILKQPIGVCGLITPWNFPMAMAARKVAAALAAGCTVVLKSDGVTPYSANILAVLAERAGLPKGVLNIVTALENTPKLGLALCESDVVKKISFTGSTRVGKILMKQSANTLKKLSLELGGNAPFIVFDDADIETAVSSAVVAKFKVSGQTCVCANRIYVQEGIYDKFAQRLVEEVKKFKVGNGADASVTHGPLTVNVDKVEEHVQDAVSKKATVLFGGQRLPDLGKNFFQPTILGDVSDSMAVTYEETFGPLAALTKFKTEDEVIERANKVEVGLASYLMTTDLARSYRVQERLEFGMVAINTGVISDWAAPFGGVKHSGMGSEGSKYGVDDYMVLKTIVTGAHYDFQSCCGARRPDARQWAALIGQPPLVMGHAVAPTPVSSCPSSQGPALSAWIGQLSPSSAATKALPSPWPASVPAYVTISQNPEPGAAVRGVTIKPEARPGLDDTFFQRLQGLSCIFEAAHHVAVKNRARYKVPGRESNHVVRTFPTTPPKTPLEQPSPPSDDTSTSSEDDNEETPLPVRQLLLLAFLSLAEQTALNSISPYLPEMVVSMPGIPPTEVGLYVGILASAFALAQLSTNFLWGYASDIIGRKPVLIVGTFALMCCFCVFGLCKQYWQIVVVHIAMGLLNGNAACVPTVLGEVTDRSNQSRAFTYLPVIYSLGSITGPALGGILVGKTGPAFPFLAPNILAAAMLACAVVVVWIWFEETLDKSEVNFEKPAWVRKLLSWFPGRKSSPQRPSWSARWPHARSTSQPLLSSSISVDSDEDEDNDQDSDSSDNKQDPARSAWRDLSRTTILVLCTYLVFQLSNISFNSLYPIFAATPPPTGRDLLPSRIGISLSIAGMATIIFQAFLFQPFKAKMGNLGTYQLSLLGIGISMLLMPWVGYSDDDALFGVGTGKMWLYTELGVVLILKNLCAVGGLSSVMLLITNSAPSHASLGSLNGMAQTLSALGRSFGPFVSGALFTLSTGIHPKGEALTWSLFGGLAICGWVASLFIHGAGLESDDWEGSDEEAPEGESA
;
A
#
# COMPACT_ATOMS: atom_id res chain seq x y z
N MET A 1 62.32 17.21 -1.36
CA MET A 1 63.30 18.22 -1.83
C MET A 1 63.01 18.54 -3.29
N THR A 2 63.26 19.77 -3.71
CA THR A 2 63.28 20.25 -5.10
C THR A 2 64.63 19.93 -5.78
N PRO A 3 64.81 20.09 -7.12
CA PRO A 3 63.83 20.25 -8.23
C PRO A 3 64.21 19.46 -9.54
N GLN A 4 63.60 19.87 -10.68
CA GLN A 4 64.28 20.27 -11.93
C GLN A 4 64.42 19.33 -13.16
N THR A 5 63.70 19.71 -14.24
CA THR A 5 64.13 19.76 -15.68
C THR A 5 64.43 18.45 -16.45
N ALA A 6 64.36 18.39 -17.79
CA ALA A 6 64.44 19.47 -18.81
C ALA A 6 63.48 19.31 -20.03
N LYS A 7 63.50 20.30 -20.94
CA LYS A 7 62.83 20.33 -22.26
C LYS A 7 63.82 20.03 -23.40
N LEU A 8 63.31 19.67 -24.59
CA LEU A 8 63.61 20.18 -25.95
C LEU A 8 62.98 19.18 -26.98
N HIS A 9 62.13 19.59 -27.94
CA HIS A 9 62.41 20.12 -29.30
C HIS A 9 63.21 19.16 -30.22
N ASN A 10 62.90 18.98 -31.52
CA ASN A 10 61.75 19.33 -32.38
C ASN A 10 61.92 18.65 -33.79
N ILE A 11 61.06 18.97 -34.78
CA ILE A 11 61.36 19.04 -36.24
C ILE A 11 61.22 17.78 -37.16
N LYS A 12 60.09 17.78 -37.91
CA LYS A 12 59.93 17.66 -39.40
C LYS A 12 59.76 16.33 -40.20
N ASP A 13 58.76 16.40 -41.11
CA ASP A 13 58.70 15.93 -42.53
C ASP A 13 58.67 14.40 -42.83
N SER A 14 57.99 13.82 -43.86
CA SER A 14 57.20 14.33 -45.02
C SER A 14 56.33 13.24 -45.76
N SER A 15 55.26 13.64 -46.50
CA SER A 15 54.70 13.16 -47.82
C SER A 15 54.72 11.66 -48.28
N SER A 16 53.83 11.08 -49.13
CA SER A 16 52.60 11.49 -49.91
C SER A 16 51.98 10.28 -50.71
N PHE A 17 51.07 10.56 -51.70
CA PHE A 17 50.38 9.71 -52.73
C PHE A 17 48.90 9.35 -52.43
N PHE A 18 47.85 9.83 -53.14
CA PHE A 18 47.34 9.61 -54.55
C PHE A 18 46.66 8.23 -54.75
N ASN A 19 45.53 8.02 -55.48
CA ASN A 19 44.69 8.80 -56.44
C ASN A 19 43.19 8.32 -56.34
N SER A 20 42.13 8.59 -57.14
CA SER A 20 41.78 9.38 -58.36
C SER A 20 40.22 9.50 -58.51
N SER A 21 39.70 10.33 -59.44
CA SER A 21 38.26 10.48 -59.85
C SER A 21 37.87 9.56 -61.06
N PRO A 22 36.69 9.63 -61.80
CA PRO A 22 35.86 10.80 -62.21
C PRO A 22 34.29 10.63 -62.38
N GLU A 23 33.60 11.73 -62.79
CA GLU A 23 32.34 11.82 -63.61
C GLU A 23 31.01 11.17 -63.12
N THR A 24 29.76 11.48 -63.52
CA THR A 24 28.99 12.60 -64.18
C THR A 24 27.54 12.50 -63.58
N GLY A 25 26.50 13.35 -63.72
CA GLY A 25 26.07 14.43 -64.62
C GLY A 25 24.55 14.71 -64.36
N ASP A 26 23.95 15.76 -64.93
CA ASP A 26 22.58 16.23 -64.62
C ASP A 26 21.42 15.42 -65.27
N ILE A 27 20.19 15.61 -64.74
CA ILE A 27 18.99 16.15 -65.45
C ILE A 27 17.79 16.19 -64.49
N GLY A 28 16.92 17.21 -64.61
CA GLY A 28 15.66 17.31 -63.86
C GLY A 28 14.52 17.91 -64.67
N VAL A 29 13.29 17.79 -64.16
CA VAL A 29 12.06 18.41 -64.68
C VAL A 29 11.21 18.86 -63.49
N GLY A 30 10.53 20.00 -63.59
CA GLY A 30 9.58 20.47 -62.57
C GLY A 30 8.31 21.06 -63.17
N THR A 31 7.30 21.29 -62.33
CA THR A 31 6.10 22.04 -62.70
C THR A 31 5.43 22.65 -61.46
N GLU A 32 5.12 23.95 -61.53
CA GLU A 32 4.14 24.66 -60.69
C GLU A 32 2.69 24.39 -61.22
N PRO A 33 1.57 24.74 -60.53
CA PRO A 33 1.39 26.00 -59.81
C PRO A 33 0.53 26.04 -58.52
N ASN A 34 0.59 27.21 -57.86
CA ASN A 34 -0.38 27.80 -56.91
C ASN A 34 -1.77 28.05 -57.60
N PRO A 35 -2.91 28.47 -56.95
CA PRO A 35 -2.98 29.59 -55.98
C PRO A 35 -4.14 29.61 -54.92
N GLN A 36 -4.25 30.74 -54.18
CA GLN A 36 -5.41 31.33 -53.45
C GLN A 36 -5.53 30.99 -51.94
N ARG A 37 -5.33 31.94 -50.98
CA ARG A 37 -6.12 33.15 -50.56
C ARG A 37 -7.26 32.81 -49.58
N ALA A 38 -7.58 33.60 -48.54
CA ALA A 38 -7.13 34.92 -48.04
C ALA A 38 -6.76 34.84 -46.51
N GLY A 39 -6.28 35.83 -45.74
CA GLY A 39 -6.52 37.29 -45.68
C GLY A 39 -7.75 37.60 -44.78
N LEU A 40 -7.79 38.55 -43.85
CA LEU A 40 -6.99 39.75 -43.49
C LEU A 40 -6.80 39.83 -41.94
N VAL A 41 -5.68 40.28 -41.34
CA VAL A 41 -5.20 41.68 -41.11
C VAL A 41 -6.09 42.56 -40.21
N ILE A 42 -5.52 43.06 -39.10
CA ILE A 42 -5.47 44.45 -38.58
C ILE A 42 -4.71 44.37 -37.22
N SER A 43 -3.52 44.93 -37.00
CA SER A 43 -2.97 46.29 -37.22
C SER A 43 -3.32 47.30 -36.10
N SER A 44 -2.33 47.69 -35.31
CA SER A 44 -1.89 49.10 -35.24
C SER A 44 -0.58 49.24 -34.43
N SER A 45 0.19 50.28 -34.76
CA SER A 45 1.54 50.56 -34.27
C SER A 45 1.63 51.97 -33.65
N SER A 46 2.83 52.37 -33.19
CA SER A 46 3.32 53.75 -32.90
C SER A 46 3.67 54.02 -31.41
N ILE A 47 4.70 54.83 -31.04
CA ILE A 47 5.77 55.50 -31.82
C ILE A 47 7.03 55.78 -30.96
N CYS A 48 8.15 56.09 -31.63
CA CYS A 48 9.46 56.56 -31.12
C CYS A 48 9.40 57.84 -30.23
N PHE A 49 10.45 58.45 -29.64
CA PHE A 49 11.90 58.60 -29.95
C PHE A 49 12.61 59.27 -28.72
N SER A 50 13.92 59.62 -28.59
CA SER A 50 15.14 59.50 -29.41
C SER A 50 16.45 59.73 -28.58
N GLN A 51 17.36 58.73 -28.56
CA GLN A 51 18.81 58.82 -28.86
C GLN A 51 19.81 59.73 -28.06
N ALA A 52 20.90 59.12 -27.59
CA ALA A 52 22.23 59.74 -27.31
C ALA A 52 23.35 58.70 -27.62
N ARG A 53 24.64 59.09 -27.72
CA ARG A 53 25.68 58.28 -28.41
C ARG A 53 27.04 58.11 -27.69
N HIS A 54 27.60 56.89 -27.85
CA HIS A 54 29.05 56.54 -27.95
C HIS A 54 30.00 56.79 -26.75
N PRO A 55 31.21 56.18 -26.73
CA PRO A 55 31.54 54.81 -27.16
C PRO A 55 32.46 54.06 -26.17
N PHE A 56 32.44 52.72 -26.16
CA PHE A 56 33.61 51.91 -25.77
C PHE A 56 33.64 50.58 -26.53
N THR A 57 34.85 50.08 -26.80
CA THR A 57 35.07 48.86 -27.61
C THR A 57 34.78 47.60 -26.81
N ALA A 58 33.80 46.81 -27.26
CA ALA A 58 33.55 45.47 -26.74
C ALA A 58 34.22 44.42 -27.64
N THR A 59 35.07 43.57 -27.06
CA THR A 59 35.56 42.35 -27.72
C THR A 59 34.38 41.40 -27.95
N LEU A 60 34.30 40.77 -29.11
CA LEU A 60 33.24 39.83 -29.47
C LEU A 60 33.31 38.54 -28.63
N HIS A 61 32.62 38.53 -27.49
CA HIS A 61 32.16 37.27 -26.90
C HIS A 61 31.14 36.63 -27.85
N GLN A 62 31.38 35.37 -28.20
CA GLN A 62 30.45 34.58 -29.01
C GLN A 62 29.11 34.40 -28.27
N PRO A 63 27.97 34.36 -28.99
CA PRO A 63 26.68 34.08 -28.37
C PRO A 63 26.64 32.68 -27.77
N TYR A 64 25.77 32.50 -26.77
CA TYR A 64 25.53 31.25 -26.03
C TYR A 64 25.52 30.03 -26.95
N ARG A 65 26.51 29.14 -26.79
CA ARG A 65 26.31 27.73 -27.16
C ARG A 65 25.33 27.14 -26.14
N MET A 66 24.25 26.52 -26.60
CA MET A 66 23.58 25.51 -25.81
C MET A 66 24.61 24.44 -25.41
N SER A 67 24.50 23.88 -24.20
CA SER A 67 25.30 22.71 -23.85
C SER A 67 25.03 21.58 -24.84
N SER A 68 26.07 20.81 -25.17
CA SER A 68 25.92 19.60 -25.99
C SER A 68 24.89 18.63 -25.40
N LEU A 69 24.78 18.60 -24.06
CA LEU A 69 23.75 17.88 -23.32
C LEU A 69 22.33 18.39 -23.62
N ALA A 70 22.07 19.70 -23.60
CA ALA A 70 20.72 20.22 -23.85
C ALA A 70 20.21 19.90 -25.27
N SER A 71 21.12 19.74 -26.25
CA SER A 71 20.77 19.31 -27.61
C SER A 71 20.48 17.80 -27.78
N THR A 72 20.69 16.96 -26.76
CA THR A 72 20.33 15.52 -26.81
C THR A 72 19.00 15.19 -26.12
N LEU A 73 18.34 16.18 -25.53
CA LEU A 73 17.07 16.03 -24.83
C LEU A 73 15.87 16.29 -25.78
N LYS A 74 14.76 15.59 -25.54
CA LYS A 74 13.45 15.89 -26.14
C LYS A 74 12.89 17.19 -25.58
N ASP A 75 13.11 17.46 -24.29
CA ASP A 75 12.88 18.76 -23.66
C ASP A 75 14.20 19.38 -23.16
N SER A 76 14.78 20.21 -24.03
CA SER A 76 16.03 20.94 -23.74
C SER A 76 15.91 21.96 -22.60
N SER A 77 14.69 22.34 -22.18
CA SER A 77 14.47 23.30 -21.08
C SER A 77 14.51 22.68 -19.69
N LEU A 78 14.73 21.36 -19.58
CA LEU A 78 14.98 20.67 -18.32
C LEU A 78 16.36 21.02 -17.73
N VAL A 79 17.37 21.27 -18.57
CA VAL A 79 18.73 21.62 -18.15
C VAL A 79 18.88 23.14 -18.04
N VAL A 80 19.10 23.64 -16.84
CA VAL A 80 19.35 25.06 -16.56
C VAL A 80 20.65 25.24 -15.79
N ASP A 81 21.49 26.17 -16.25
CA ASP A 81 22.84 26.47 -15.81
C ASP A 81 22.91 27.55 -14.71
N LYS A 82 21.87 27.60 -13.86
CA LYS A 82 21.65 28.66 -12.86
C LYS A 82 21.15 28.12 -11.52
N ALA A 83 21.20 28.94 -10.48
CA ALA A 83 20.54 28.67 -9.21
C ALA A 83 19.05 29.04 -9.31
N TYR A 84 18.19 28.43 -8.49
CA TYR A 84 16.75 28.68 -8.46
C TYR A 84 16.37 29.37 -7.15
N ILE A 85 16.06 30.66 -7.18
CA ILE A 85 15.76 31.46 -5.98
C ILE A 85 14.45 32.21 -6.20
N ASN A 86 13.50 32.09 -5.27
CA ASN A 86 12.20 32.75 -5.31
C ASN A 86 11.40 32.52 -6.62
N GLY A 87 11.59 31.36 -7.26
CA GLY A 87 10.99 31.07 -8.56
C GLY A 87 11.57 31.89 -9.71
N GLU A 88 12.87 32.17 -9.68
CA GLU A 88 13.64 32.84 -10.74
C GLU A 88 15.01 32.15 -10.89
N TRP A 89 15.51 32.11 -12.13
CA TRP A 89 16.78 31.46 -12.49
C TRP A 89 17.92 32.48 -12.49
N VAL A 90 18.76 32.44 -11.45
CA VAL A 90 19.72 33.48 -11.12
C VAL A 90 21.18 33.02 -11.19
N SER A 91 22.07 33.94 -11.55
CA SER A 91 23.53 33.78 -11.39
C SER A 91 23.96 34.14 -9.96
N SER A 92 25.12 33.63 -9.54
CA SER A 92 25.78 33.98 -8.27
C SER A 92 26.02 35.49 -8.15
N VAL A 93 25.85 36.06 -6.95
CA VAL A 93 26.20 37.47 -6.65
C VAL A 93 27.65 37.78 -7.00
N SER A 94 28.56 36.85 -6.69
CA SER A 94 29.98 36.96 -7.03
C SER A 94 30.28 36.87 -8.55
N ASN A 95 29.26 36.56 -9.37
CA ASN A 95 29.35 36.24 -10.81
C ASN A 95 30.29 35.07 -11.14
N LYS A 96 30.70 34.27 -10.15
CA LYS A 96 31.51 33.06 -10.35
C LYS A 96 30.64 31.86 -10.77
N THR A 97 31.27 30.97 -11.53
CA THR A 97 30.74 29.66 -11.93
C THR A 97 31.80 28.58 -11.73
N PHE A 98 31.38 27.32 -11.70
CA PHE A 98 32.25 26.15 -11.81
C PHE A 98 31.81 25.28 -13.01
N GLU A 99 32.73 24.50 -13.56
CA GLU A 99 32.46 23.56 -14.65
C GLU A 99 31.84 22.27 -14.12
N VAL A 100 30.84 21.75 -14.83
CA VAL A 100 30.29 20.40 -14.62
C VAL A 100 30.86 19.49 -15.71
N ARG A 101 31.42 18.33 -15.33
CA ARG A 101 32.16 17.43 -16.22
C ARG A 101 31.57 16.03 -16.22
N ASN A 102 31.52 15.41 -17.39
CA ASN A 102 31.13 14.02 -17.54
C ASN A 102 32.26 13.11 -17.02
N PRO A 103 32.03 12.24 -16.02
CA PRO A 103 33.10 11.45 -15.43
C PRO A 103 33.59 10.31 -16.33
N ALA A 104 32.88 9.92 -17.39
CA ALA A 104 33.38 8.94 -18.36
C ALA A 104 34.42 9.54 -19.31
N SER A 105 34.19 10.77 -19.80
CA SER A 105 35.02 11.40 -20.84
C SER A 105 35.88 12.58 -20.37
N ASP A 106 35.73 13.02 -19.11
CA ASP A 106 36.30 14.23 -18.52
C ASP A 106 35.90 15.56 -19.21
N GLN A 107 34.99 15.50 -20.20
CA GLN A 107 34.54 16.66 -20.97
C GLN A 107 33.58 17.52 -20.17
N VAL A 108 33.68 18.84 -20.34
CA VAL A 108 32.74 19.82 -19.75
C VAL A 108 31.39 19.70 -20.44
N ILE A 109 30.35 19.37 -19.67
CA ILE A 109 28.95 19.32 -20.15
C ILE A 109 28.22 20.64 -19.95
N GLY A 110 28.74 21.52 -19.08
CA GLY A 110 28.20 22.86 -18.84
C GLY A 110 28.88 23.53 -17.65
N SER A 111 28.23 24.57 -17.12
CA SER A 111 28.62 25.20 -15.85
C SER A 111 27.41 25.41 -14.94
N ALA A 112 27.66 25.71 -13.67
CA ALA A 112 26.66 26.18 -12.72
C ALA A 112 27.25 27.31 -11.85
N PRO A 113 26.42 28.17 -11.22
CA PRO A 113 26.92 29.26 -10.37
C PRO A 113 27.62 28.76 -9.12
N GLU A 114 28.72 29.40 -8.74
CA GLU A 114 29.36 29.21 -7.45
C GLU A 114 28.68 30.17 -6.45
N SER A 115 27.54 29.74 -5.89
CA SER A 115 26.72 30.57 -5.00
C SER A 115 27.50 30.92 -3.73
N ASP A 116 27.32 32.14 -3.24
CA ASP A 116 27.91 32.60 -1.99
C ASP A 116 26.87 32.68 -0.84
N VAL A 117 27.29 33.25 0.29
CA VAL A 117 26.45 33.35 1.49
C VAL A 117 25.31 34.37 1.29
N ASP A 118 25.45 35.35 0.41
CA ASP A 118 24.40 36.33 0.11
C ASP A 118 23.34 35.74 -0.83
N ASP A 119 23.75 34.89 -1.79
CA ASP A 119 22.82 34.05 -2.55
C ASP A 119 22.00 33.13 -1.63
N LEU A 120 22.68 32.44 -0.72
CA LEU A 120 22.04 31.57 0.27
C LEU A 120 21.08 32.33 1.19
N ASN A 121 21.47 33.52 1.67
CA ASN A 121 20.63 34.36 2.52
C ASN A 121 19.34 34.80 1.79
N LYS A 122 19.41 35.12 0.49
CA LYS A 122 18.22 35.41 -0.32
C LYS A 122 17.31 34.19 -0.45
N ALA A 123 17.86 32.99 -0.65
CA ALA A 123 17.08 31.75 -0.70
C ALA A 123 16.40 31.45 0.65
N ILE A 124 17.09 31.66 1.77
CA ILE A 124 16.53 31.51 3.12
C ILE A 124 15.40 32.52 3.37
N GLN A 125 15.58 33.78 2.94
CA GLN A 125 14.55 34.82 3.07
C GLN A 125 13.32 34.49 2.22
N ALA A 126 13.49 34.11 0.95
CA ALA A 126 12.39 33.69 0.08
C ALA A 126 11.62 32.48 0.64
N ALA A 127 12.33 31.49 1.21
CA ALA A 127 11.71 30.36 1.90
C ALA A 127 10.93 30.79 3.15
N SER A 128 11.42 31.79 3.89
CA SER A 128 10.72 32.36 5.06
C SER A 128 9.44 33.09 4.66
N ASP A 129 9.49 33.90 3.61
CA ASP A 129 8.36 34.72 3.14
C ASP A 129 7.27 33.88 2.47
N ALA A 130 7.63 32.78 1.80
CA ALA A 130 6.68 31.82 1.22
C ALA A 130 6.01 30.92 2.28
N PHE A 131 6.64 30.68 3.45
CA PHE A 131 6.18 29.72 4.44
C PHE A 131 4.76 29.98 4.98
N PRO A 132 4.33 31.21 5.33
CA PRO A 132 2.97 31.49 5.77
C PRO A 132 1.88 31.11 4.76
N LEU A 133 2.13 31.26 3.46
CA LEU A 133 1.19 30.91 2.40
C LEU A 133 1.14 29.40 2.16
N TRP A 134 2.31 28.75 2.13
CA TRP A 134 2.41 27.31 1.87
C TRP A 134 1.84 26.45 3.02
N ARG A 135 2.16 26.80 4.27
CA ARG A 135 1.63 26.09 5.45
C ARG A 135 0.12 26.20 5.62
N ALA A 136 -0.51 27.20 4.99
CA ALA A 136 -1.94 27.45 5.04
C ALA A 136 -2.72 26.62 4.00
N GLN A 137 -2.05 26.06 2.99
CA GLN A 137 -2.66 25.08 2.08
C GLN A 137 -3.03 23.81 2.85
N SER A 138 -4.19 23.21 2.54
CA SER A 138 -4.54 21.90 3.10
C SER A 138 -3.60 20.79 2.58
N GLY A 139 -3.46 19.71 3.33
CA GLY A 139 -2.68 18.53 2.91
C GLY A 139 -3.10 17.98 1.53
N ARG A 140 -4.40 18.07 1.19
CA ARG A 140 -4.91 17.69 -0.14
C ARG A 140 -4.51 18.66 -1.26
N GLN A 141 -4.35 19.96 -0.98
CA GLN A 141 -3.84 20.92 -1.96
C GLN A 141 -2.35 20.72 -2.22
N ARG A 142 -1.55 20.55 -1.16
CA ARG A 142 -0.12 20.23 -1.29
C ARG A 142 0.09 18.89 -2.02
N GLY A 143 -0.67 17.86 -1.63
CA GLY A 143 -0.63 16.54 -2.26
C GLY A 143 -0.91 16.55 -3.76
N ARG A 144 -1.85 17.36 -4.26
CA ARG A 144 -2.10 17.48 -5.72
C ARG A 144 -0.90 18.02 -6.49
N ILE A 145 -0.18 18.99 -5.93
CA ILE A 145 1.03 19.55 -6.55
C ILE A 145 2.15 18.51 -6.55
N LEU A 146 2.34 17.79 -5.44
CA LEU A 146 3.33 16.72 -5.35
C LEU A 146 3.02 15.53 -6.26
N ARG A 147 1.75 15.16 -6.41
CA ARG A 147 1.31 14.14 -7.38
C ARG A 147 1.66 14.55 -8.81
N LYS A 148 1.26 15.75 -9.22
CA LYS A 148 1.59 16.29 -10.55
C LYS A 148 3.10 16.36 -10.79
N LEU A 149 3.91 16.60 -9.75
CA LEU A 149 5.37 16.55 -9.83
C LEU A 149 5.90 15.11 -10.04
N ALA A 150 5.34 14.12 -9.36
CA ALA A 150 5.66 12.70 -9.62
C ALA A 150 5.31 12.28 -11.05
N ASP A 151 4.12 12.68 -11.54
CA ASP A 151 3.66 12.43 -12.90
C ASP A 151 4.63 13.06 -13.92
N LEU A 152 4.97 14.35 -13.75
CA LEU A 152 5.93 15.07 -14.59
C LEU A 152 7.35 14.48 -14.58
N ILE A 153 7.84 13.96 -13.45
CA ILE A 153 9.14 13.26 -13.40
C ILE A 153 9.07 11.97 -14.21
N THR A 154 7.97 11.22 -14.10
CA THR A 154 7.75 9.96 -14.82
C THR A 154 7.65 10.18 -16.34
N GLU A 155 6.90 11.20 -16.78
CA GLU A 155 6.78 11.62 -18.18
C GLU A 155 8.15 11.96 -18.82
N ASN A 156 9.11 12.45 -18.03
CA ASN A 156 10.41 12.92 -18.49
C ASN A 156 11.57 11.96 -18.13
N LYS A 157 11.27 10.72 -17.67
CA LYS A 157 12.27 9.77 -17.11
C LYS A 157 13.50 9.55 -17.98
N ILE A 158 13.34 9.54 -19.31
CA ILE A 158 14.42 9.28 -20.29
C ILE A 158 15.39 10.47 -20.38
N ASP A 159 14.89 11.71 -20.46
CA ASP A 159 15.76 12.89 -20.51
C ASP A 159 16.42 13.16 -19.16
N ILE A 160 15.71 12.88 -18.06
CA ILE A 160 16.30 12.87 -16.71
C ILE A 160 17.43 11.82 -16.64
N GLY A 161 17.20 10.61 -17.16
CA GLY A 161 18.20 9.55 -17.24
C GLY A 161 19.45 9.97 -18.01
N LYS A 162 19.30 10.63 -19.18
CA LYS A 162 20.43 11.21 -19.94
C LYS A 162 21.22 12.22 -19.11
N VAL A 163 20.55 13.13 -18.38
CA VAL A 163 21.21 14.15 -17.56
C VAL A 163 21.96 13.52 -16.38
N ILE A 164 21.31 12.64 -15.62
CA ILE A 164 21.95 11.88 -14.52
C ILE A 164 23.17 11.12 -15.05
N THR A 165 23.03 10.39 -16.16
CA THR A 165 24.13 9.67 -16.83
C THR A 165 25.28 10.61 -17.19
N ALA A 166 24.97 11.81 -17.71
CA ALA A 166 25.97 12.77 -18.17
C ALA A 166 26.76 13.44 -17.04
N GLU A 167 26.18 13.68 -15.86
CA GLU A 167 26.88 14.31 -14.73
C GLU A 167 27.39 13.31 -13.67
N ASN A 168 26.66 12.21 -13.41
CA ASN A 168 27.06 11.20 -12.42
C ASN A 168 27.87 10.04 -13.04
N GLY A 169 27.62 9.68 -14.31
CA GLY A 169 28.31 8.60 -15.02
C GLY A 169 27.64 7.22 -14.97
N LYS A 170 26.68 6.96 -14.07
CA LYS A 170 26.00 5.67 -13.98
C LYS A 170 25.33 5.25 -15.30
N ALA A 171 25.14 3.94 -15.49
CA ALA A 171 24.50 3.39 -16.67
C ALA A 171 23.07 3.90 -16.85
N LYS A 172 22.61 4.03 -18.11
CA LYS A 172 21.28 4.52 -18.50
C LYS A 172 20.14 3.90 -17.68
N SER A 173 20.16 2.58 -17.49
CA SER A 173 19.14 1.84 -16.73
C SER A 173 19.11 2.23 -15.24
N ASP A 174 20.29 2.41 -14.62
CA ASP A 174 20.41 2.90 -13.24
C ASP A 174 20.00 4.38 -13.10
N ALA A 175 20.17 5.19 -14.16
CA ALA A 175 19.77 6.60 -14.20
C ALA A 175 18.25 6.79 -14.40
N GLU A 176 17.65 6.07 -15.35
CA GLU A 176 16.18 6.07 -15.54
C GLU A 176 15.46 5.42 -14.36
N GLY A 177 16.06 4.38 -13.76
CA GLY A 177 15.60 3.79 -12.50
C GLY A 177 15.66 4.77 -11.32
N GLU A 178 16.67 5.64 -11.24
CA GLU A 178 16.68 6.73 -10.27
C GLU A 178 15.56 7.76 -10.50
N ALA A 179 15.26 8.11 -11.76
CA ALA A 179 14.16 9.03 -12.08
C ALA A 179 12.81 8.49 -11.59
N VAL A 180 12.52 7.21 -11.85
CA VAL A 180 11.30 6.53 -11.36
C VAL A 180 11.28 6.42 -9.84
N PHE A 181 12.40 6.03 -9.21
CA PHE A 181 12.51 5.98 -7.74
C PHE A 181 12.33 7.36 -7.09
N SER A 182 12.75 8.44 -7.78
CA SER A 182 12.54 9.82 -7.35
C SER A 182 11.06 10.22 -7.41
N ALA A 183 10.34 9.84 -8.47
CA ALA A 183 8.90 10.06 -8.60
C ALA A 183 8.11 9.37 -7.47
N GLY A 184 8.50 8.14 -7.09
CA GLY A 184 7.86 7.37 -6.02
C GLY A 184 7.83 8.09 -4.65
N PHE A 185 8.87 8.87 -4.31
CA PHE A 185 8.83 9.71 -3.10
C PHE A 185 7.82 10.87 -3.20
N PHE A 186 7.69 11.49 -4.38
CA PHE A 186 6.70 12.55 -4.60
C PHE A 186 5.27 12.01 -4.60
N GLU A 187 5.03 10.82 -5.14
CA GLU A 187 3.77 10.09 -5.06
C GLU A 187 3.44 9.70 -3.60
N TRP A 188 4.37 9.06 -2.90
CA TRP A 188 4.18 8.65 -1.50
C TRP A 188 3.89 9.83 -0.57
N PHE A 189 4.66 10.92 -0.67
CA PHE A 189 4.44 12.08 0.18
C PHE A 189 3.27 12.96 -0.30
N ALA A 190 2.82 12.86 -1.55
CA ALA A 190 1.51 13.38 -1.97
C ALA A 190 0.36 12.67 -1.24
N GLU A 191 0.48 11.35 -1.04
CA GLU A 191 -0.46 10.53 -0.28
C GLU A 191 -0.37 10.76 1.24
N GLU A 192 0.81 10.97 1.81
CA GLU A 192 0.97 11.24 3.24
C GLU A 192 0.59 12.67 3.65
N ALA A 193 0.68 13.68 2.77
CA ALA A 193 0.30 15.06 3.07
C ALA A 193 -1.11 15.25 3.68
N PRO A 194 -2.18 14.55 3.25
CA PRO A 194 -3.49 14.53 3.92
C PRO A 194 -3.63 13.52 5.09
N ARG A 195 -2.64 12.64 5.32
CA ARG A 195 -2.63 11.61 6.38
C ARG A 195 -1.84 12.03 7.63
N ILE A 196 -1.38 13.28 7.70
CA ILE A 196 -0.70 13.85 8.87
C ILE A 196 -1.70 14.05 10.03
N TYR A 197 -1.98 12.97 10.76
CA TYR A 197 -2.91 12.96 11.89
C TYR A 197 -2.29 13.54 13.16
N GLY A 198 -3.12 14.21 13.96
CA GLY A 198 -2.88 14.54 15.36
C GLY A 198 -3.80 13.74 16.28
N ASP A 199 -3.64 13.90 17.59
CA ASP A 199 -4.26 13.06 18.61
C ASP A 199 -5.29 13.82 19.46
N VAL A 200 -6.25 13.09 20.03
CA VAL A 200 -7.12 13.58 21.10
C VAL A 200 -6.94 12.69 22.33
N VAL A 201 -6.33 13.23 23.37
CA VAL A 201 -5.91 12.46 24.56
C VAL A 201 -6.88 12.74 25.73
N PRO A 202 -7.36 11.72 26.45
CA PRO A 202 -8.13 11.90 27.67
C PRO A 202 -7.32 12.68 28.72
N HIS A 203 -7.84 13.85 29.15
CA HIS A 203 -7.18 14.67 30.17
C HIS A 203 -7.56 14.21 31.58
N ALA A 204 -6.62 14.26 32.52
CA ALA A 204 -6.82 13.79 33.90
C ALA A 204 -7.87 14.60 34.69
N GLN A 205 -8.05 15.89 34.36
CA GLN A 205 -9.18 16.70 34.86
C GLN A 205 -10.40 16.52 33.93
N PRO A 206 -11.57 16.03 34.43
CA PRO A 206 -12.72 15.68 33.58
C PRO A 206 -13.32 16.82 32.75
N ASN A 207 -13.15 18.06 33.19
CA ASN A 207 -13.65 19.28 32.56
C ASN A 207 -12.68 19.91 31.55
N ALA A 208 -11.64 19.19 31.12
CA ALA A 208 -10.72 19.64 30.09
C ALA A 208 -10.54 18.59 28.96
N ARG A 209 -10.02 19.03 27.81
CA ARG A 209 -9.74 18.20 26.63
C ARG A 209 -8.34 18.50 26.11
N THR A 210 -7.55 17.46 25.86
CA THR A 210 -6.22 17.59 25.26
C THR A 210 -6.29 17.23 23.77
N GLN A 211 -5.81 18.12 22.92
CA GLN A 211 -5.61 17.91 21.48
C GLN A 211 -4.12 18.06 21.19
N ILE A 212 -3.56 17.23 20.31
CA ILE A 212 -2.18 17.31 19.85
C ILE A 212 -2.21 17.55 18.33
N LEU A 213 -1.63 18.65 17.88
CA LEU A 213 -1.51 18.97 16.46
C LEU A 213 -0.07 18.73 16.00
N LYS A 214 0.10 18.05 14.85
CA LYS A 214 1.34 18.07 14.08
C LYS A 214 1.35 19.33 13.20
N GLN A 215 2.42 20.13 13.25
CA GLN A 215 2.57 21.34 12.43
C GLN A 215 3.95 21.37 11.75
N PRO A 216 4.11 21.94 10.54
CA PRO A 216 5.41 22.02 9.87
C PRO A 216 6.42 22.83 10.68
N ILE A 217 7.67 22.35 10.71
CA ILE A 217 8.75 22.90 11.54
C ILE A 217 9.23 24.29 11.11
N GLY A 218 9.13 24.64 9.82
CA GLY A 218 9.55 25.95 9.28
C GLY A 218 10.34 25.84 7.99
N VAL A 219 11.31 26.74 7.80
CA VAL A 219 12.29 26.65 6.70
C VAL A 219 13.26 25.50 6.98
N CYS A 220 13.49 24.66 5.97
CA CYS A 220 14.37 23.49 6.02
C CYS A 220 15.57 23.66 5.09
N GLY A 221 16.78 23.54 5.64
CA GLY A 221 18.02 23.43 4.87
C GLY A 221 18.25 21.98 4.48
N LEU A 222 18.32 21.68 3.19
CA LEU A 222 18.56 20.34 2.66
C LEU A 222 19.92 20.31 1.97
N ILE A 223 20.72 19.28 2.20
CA ILE A 223 22.05 19.13 1.60
C ILE A 223 22.16 17.69 1.06
N THR A 224 22.47 17.54 -0.23
CA THR A 224 22.44 16.24 -0.92
C THR A 224 23.79 15.88 -1.56
N PRO A 225 24.13 14.57 -1.65
CA PRO A 225 25.35 14.06 -2.25
C PRO A 225 25.19 13.83 -3.76
N TRP A 226 26.32 13.57 -4.43
CA TRP A 226 26.40 13.37 -5.88
C TRP A 226 25.94 11.99 -6.41
N ASN A 227 25.79 10.98 -5.55
CA ASN A 227 25.67 9.58 -6.00
C ASN A 227 24.25 9.18 -6.44
N PHE A 228 23.23 9.78 -5.84
CA PHE A 228 21.83 9.74 -6.28
C PHE A 228 21.28 11.17 -6.26
N PRO A 229 21.68 12.01 -7.23
CA PRO A 229 21.52 13.46 -7.14
C PRO A 229 20.05 13.91 -7.28
N MET A 230 19.19 13.12 -7.93
CA MET A 230 17.75 13.38 -7.94
C MET A 230 17.06 12.70 -6.76
N ALA A 231 17.32 11.42 -6.47
CA ALA A 231 16.54 10.70 -5.45
C ALA A 231 16.84 11.17 -4.02
N MET A 232 18.07 11.61 -3.71
CA MET A 232 18.37 12.20 -2.41
C MET A 232 17.74 13.59 -2.23
N ALA A 233 17.52 14.32 -3.32
CA ALA A 233 16.73 15.56 -3.29
C ALA A 233 15.23 15.24 -3.15
N ALA A 234 14.69 14.32 -3.94
CA ALA A 234 13.28 13.90 -3.89
C ALA A 234 12.86 13.41 -2.49
N ARG A 235 13.64 12.50 -1.88
CA ARG A 235 13.45 12.00 -0.49
C ARG A 235 13.20 13.12 0.53
N LYS A 236 14.01 14.18 0.45
CA LYS A 236 14.00 15.30 1.40
C LYS A 236 12.96 16.37 1.06
N VAL A 237 12.86 16.72 -0.23
CA VAL A 237 11.96 17.78 -0.73
C VAL A 237 10.51 17.33 -0.62
N ALA A 238 10.18 16.11 -1.06
CA ALA A 238 8.81 15.61 -1.04
C ALA A 238 8.23 15.57 0.37
N ALA A 239 8.99 15.06 1.36
CA ALA A 239 8.59 15.03 2.77
C ALA A 239 8.41 16.45 3.36
N ALA A 240 9.36 17.36 3.10
CA ALA A 240 9.30 18.75 3.56
C ALA A 240 8.06 19.49 3.01
N LEU A 241 7.81 19.36 1.71
CA LEU A 241 6.68 20.00 1.04
C LEU A 241 5.34 19.38 1.47
N ALA A 242 5.28 18.06 1.68
CA ALA A 242 4.09 17.38 2.19
C ALA A 242 3.73 17.82 3.60
N ALA A 243 4.72 17.97 4.49
CA ALA A 243 4.55 18.57 5.82
C ALA A 243 4.00 20.00 5.77
N GLY A 244 4.31 20.75 4.70
CA GLY A 244 4.00 22.18 4.56
C GLY A 244 5.17 23.10 4.97
N CYS A 245 6.39 22.57 4.99
CA CYS A 245 7.63 23.33 5.14
C CYS A 245 8.06 23.94 3.81
N THR A 246 8.95 24.93 3.87
CA THR A 246 9.64 25.51 2.70
C THR A 246 11.12 25.13 2.72
N VAL A 247 11.75 25.14 1.55
CA VAL A 247 13.03 24.48 1.30
C VAL A 247 14.09 25.42 0.75
N VAL A 248 15.31 25.28 1.28
CA VAL A 248 16.55 25.70 0.62
C VAL A 248 17.42 24.46 0.45
N LEU A 249 17.62 24.01 -0.79
CA LEU A 249 18.42 22.86 -1.16
C LEU A 249 19.81 23.31 -1.64
N LYS A 250 20.86 22.77 -1.04
CA LYS A 250 22.24 22.83 -1.57
C LYS A 250 22.51 21.50 -2.28
N SER A 251 22.53 21.53 -3.62
CA SER A 251 22.89 20.38 -4.46
C SER A 251 24.40 20.14 -4.48
N ASP A 252 24.85 18.94 -4.84
CA ASP A 252 26.28 18.67 -4.99
C ASP A 252 26.88 19.48 -6.17
N GLY A 253 28.15 19.89 -6.05
CA GLY A 253 28.84 20.63 -7.10
C GLY A 253 29.25 19.76 -8.29
N VAL A 254 29.33 18.44 -8.12
CA VAL A 254 29.63 17.51 -9.23
C VAL A 254 28.40 17.21 -10.08
N THR A 255 27.20 17.27 -9.49
CA THR A 255 25.93 16.84 -10.12
C THR A 255 24.76 17.79 -9.84
N PRO A 256 24.86 19.08 -10.25
CA PRO A 256 23.86 20.08 -9.91
C PRO A 256 22.58 20.00 -10.76
N TYR A 257 22.62 19.44 -11.98
CA TYR A 257 21.50 19.57 -12.93
C TYR A 257 20.29 18.72 -12.55
N SER A 258 20.49 17.53 -12.00
CA SER A 258 19.42 16.67 -11.49
C SER A 258 18.56 17.36 -10.43
N ALA A 259 19.16 18.19 -9.58
CA ALA A 259 18.43 19.00 -8.62
C ALA A 259 17.68 20.16 -9.32
N ASN A 260 18.30 20.84 -10.28
CA ASN A 260 17.66 21.91 -11.05
C ASN A 260 16.43 21.42 -11.84
N ILE A 261 16.45 20.20 -12.38
CA ILE A 261 15.27 19.60 -13.04
C ILE A 261 14.07 19.53 -12.07
N LEU A 262 14.28 19.21 -10.80
CA LEU A 262 13.19 19.19 -9.81
C LEU A 262 12.56 20.58 -9.62
N ALA A 263 13.31 21.67 -9.76
CA ALA A 263 12.75 23.03 -9.76
C ALA A 263 11.96 23.33 -11.05
N VAL A 264 12.49 22.98 -12.23
CA VAL A 264 11.77 23.12 -13.51
C VAL A 264 10.43 22.40 -13.48
N LEU A 265 10.42 21.15 -13.01
CA LEU A 265 9.20 20.34 -12.93
C LEU A 265 8.28 20.79 -11.79
N ALA A 266 8.81 21.28 -10.66
CA ALA A 266 7.99 21.83 -9.57
C ALA A 266 7.25 23.12 -9.99
N GLU A 267 7.89 23.98 -10.78
CA GLU A 267 7.26 25.17 -11.34
C GLU A 267 6.12 24.78 -12.29
N ARG A 268 6.35 23.81 -13.20
CA ARG A 268 5.30 23.22 -14.06
C ARG A 268 4.20 22.52 -13.26
N ALA A 269 4.51 21.94 -12.09
CA ALA A 269 3.53 21.36 -11.19
C ALA A 269 2.64 22.40 -10.48
N GLY A 270 3.04 23.68 -10.50
CA GLY A 270 2.33 24.78 -9.84
C GLY A 270 2.76 25.02 -8.39
N LEU A 271 4.00 24.65 -8.03
CA LEU A 271 4.56 24.97 -6.71
C LEU A 271 4.75 26.50 -6.58
N PRO A 272 4.32 27.15 -5.47
CA PRO A 272 4.45 28.60 -5.33
C PRO A 272 5.91 29.08 -5.26
N LYS A 273 6.17 30.29 -5.77
CA LYS A 273 7.49 30.95 -5.68
C LYS A 273 8.02 30.95 -4.24
N GLY A 274 9.32 30.70 -4.10
CA GLY A 274 10.02 30.67 -2.81
C GLY A 274 9.79 29.41 -1.96
N VAL A 275 8.85 28.53 -2.31
CA VAL A 275 8.59 27.29 -1.55
C VAL A 275 9.71 26.26 -1.71
N LEU A 276 10.30 26.18 -2.90
CA LEU A 276 11.54 25.48 -3.20
C LEU A 276 12.56 26.50 -3.73
N ASN A 277 13.78 26.44 -3.20
CA ASN A 277 14.94 27.21 -3.67
C ASN A 277 16.13 26.24 -3.74
N ILE A 278 16.99 26.40 -4.75
CA ILE A 278 18.16 25.55 -5.00
C ILE A 278 19.38 26.44 -5.21
N VAL A 279 20.44 26.21 -4.43
CA VAL A 279 21.74 26.88 -4.55
C VAL A 279 22.83 25.88 -4.90
N THR A 280 23.65 26.24 -5.87
CA THR A 280 24.77 25.44 -6.39
C THR A 280 26.09 25.98 -5.85
N ALA A 281 27.00 25.10 -5.44
CA ALA A 281 28.36 25.47 -5.03
C ALA A 281 29.29 24.26 -5.12
N LEU A 282 30.52 24.46 -5.55
CA LEU A 282 31.60 23.50 -5.46
C LEU A 282 32.57 23.95 -4.36
N GLU A 283 33.24 25.09 -4.55
CA GLU A 283 34.22 25.65 -3.60
C GLU A 283 33.60 26.18 -2.30
N ASN A 284 32.46 26.90 -2.38
CA ASN A 284 31.80 27.49 -1.21
C ASN A 284 31.00 26.46 -0.38
N THR A 285 30.94 25.19 -0.79
CA THR A 285 30.16 24.14 -0.09
C THR A 285 30.32 24.15 1.44
N PRO A 286 31.52 24.27 2.03
CA PRO A 286 31.67 24.32 3.49
C PRO A 286 31.09 25.60 4.13
N LYS A 287 31.14 26.73 3.42
CA LYS A 287 30.58 28.02 3.89
C LYS A 287 29.06 27.99 3.87
N LEU A 288 28.46 27.45 2.80
CA LEU A 288 27.00 27.35 2.69
C LEU A 288 26.42 26.37 3.71
N GLY A 289 27.12 25.24 3.95
CA GLY A 289 26.76 24.30 5.01
C GLY A 289 26.80 24.93 6.41
N LEU A 290 27.85 25.71 6.72
CA LEU A 290 27.95 26.46 7.96
C LEU A 290 26.81 27.49 8.10
N ALA A 291 26.59 28.34 7.10
CA ALA A 291 25.57 29.39 7.13
C ALA A 291 24.13 28.84 7.24
N LEU A 292 23.82 27.68 6.63
CA LEU A 292 22.58 26.96 6.87
C LEU A 292 22.40 26.52 8.34
N CYS A 293 23.49 26.10 9.00
CA CYS A 293 23.48 25.69 10.40
C CYS A 293 23.44 26.88 11.39
N GLU A 294 24.00 28.04 11.01
CA GLU A 294 24.02 29.25 11.85
C GLU A 294 22.76 30.11 11.71
N SER A 295 22.08 30.09 10.55
CA SER A 295 20.89 30.92 10.31
C SER A 295 19.72 30.58 11.24
N ASP A 296 19.30 31.52 12.09
CA ASP A 296 18.15 31.37 12.99
C ASP A 296 16.81 31.13 12.27
N VAL A 297 16.70 31.50 10.99
CA VAL A 297 15.47 31.27 10.19
C VAL A 297 15.26 29.78 9.92
N VAL A 298 16.34 29.06 9.61
CA VAL A 298 16.32 27.62 9.32
C VAL A 298 16.04 26.82 10.60
N LYS A 299 15.03 25.95 10.59
CA LYS A 299 14.59 25.18 11.77
C LYS A 299 14.94 23.69 11.73
N LYS A 300 15.30 23.18 10.54
CA LYS A 300 15.75 21.80 10.32
C LYS A 300 16.90 21.77 9.33
N ILE A 301 17.89 20.90 9.57
CA ILE A 301 18.83 20.44 8.53
C ILE A 301 18.50 18.98 8.20
N SER A 302 18.47 18.63 6.92
CA SER A 302 18.59 17.24 6.48
C SER A 302 19.79 17.09 5.54
N PHE A 303 20.71 16.20 5.89
CA PHE A 303 21.95 15.94 5.14
C PHE A 303 22.07 14.45 4.82
N THR A 304 22.49 14.13 3.59
CA THR A 304 23.01 12.80 3.24
C THR A 304 24.45 12.91 2.76
N GLY A 305 25.34 12.05 3.25
CA GLY A 305 26.75 12.02 2.84
C GLY A 305 27.71 11.59 3.95
N SER A 306 29.02 11.83 3.80
CA SER A 306 30.03 11.25 4.70
C SER A 306 29.80 11.55 6.19
N THR A 307 30.01 10.54 7.04
CA THR A 307 29.87 10.61 8.51
C THR A 307 30.71 11.72 9.15
N ARG A 308 31.89 12.01 8.59
CA ARG A 308 32.74 13.14 8.99
C ARG A 308 32.02 14.49 8.85
N VAL A 309 31.31 14.71 7.74
CA VAL A 309 30.56 15.94 7.49
C VAL A 309 29.28 15.99 8.33
N GLY A 310 28.59 14.87 8.52
CA GLY A 310 27.45 14.79 9.44
C GLY A 310 27.80 15.23 10.87
N LYS A 311 28.92 14.74 11.41
CA LYS A 311 29.45 15.15 12.73
C LYS A 311 29.81 16.65 12.79
N ILE A 312 30.24 17.25 11.68
CA ILE A 312 30.51 18.71 11.59
C ILE A 312 29.21 19.52 11.58
N LEU A 313 28.25 19.18 10.71
CA LEU A 313 26.95 19.87 10.60
C LEU A 313 26.15 19.79 11.91
N MET A 314 26.21 18.65 12.60
CA MET A 314 25.63 18.49 13.94
C MET A 314 26.24 19.46 14.95
N LYS A 315 27.58 19.59 14.98
CA LYS A 315 28.29 20.52 15.86
C LYS A 315 27.94 21.98 15.53
N GLN A 316 27.82 22.34 14.25
CA GLN A 316 27.46 23.69 13.81
C GLN A 316 26.00 24.04 14.17
N SER A 317 25.07 23.09 14.01
CA SER A 317 23.64 23.28 14.31
C SER A 317 23.32 23.36 15.81
N ALA A 318 24.23 22.93 16.68
CA ALA A 318 24.01 22.88 18.13
C ALA A 318 23.70 24.25 18.74
N ASN A 319 24.30 25.34 18.23
CA ASN A 319 24.09 26.70 18.73
C ASN A 319 22.63 27.19 18.59
N THR A 320 21.89 26.68 17.60
CA THR A 320 20.50 27.08 17.30
C THR A 320 19.49 25.94 17.49
N LEU A 321 19.92 24.82 18.08
CA LEU A 321 19.09 23.66 18.47
C LEU A 321 18.16 23.14 17.35
N LYS A 322 18.61 23.16 16.09
CA LYS A 322 17.82 22.69 14.94
C LYS A 322 17.53 21.20 15.04
N LYS A 323 16.38 20.77 14.51
CA LYS A 323 16.11 19.34 14.28
C LYS A 323 17.01 18.85 13.15
N LEU A 324 17.61 17.66 13.30
CA LEU A 324 18.52 17.07 12.31
C LEU A 324 17.94 15.77 11.78
N SER A 325 18.05 15.55 10.47
CA SER A 325 18.10 14.21 9.89
C SER A 325 19.47 14.03 9.24
N LEU A 326 20.16 12.94 9.55
CA LEU A 326 21.50 12.66 9.06
C LEU A 326 21.53 11.25 8.50
N GLU A 327 21.75 11.11 7.20
CA GLU A 327 21.90 9.83 6.51
C GLU A 327 23.36 9.67 6.09
N LEU A 328 24.11 8.85 6.81
CA LEU A 328 25.58 8.86 6.78
C LEU A 328 26.15 7.56 6.17
N GLY A 329 27.47 7.39 6.23
CA GLY A 329 28.16 6.26 5.59
C GLY A 329 27.75 4.91 6.18
N GLY A 330 27.78 3.87 5.34
CA GLY A 330 27.55 2.49 5.72
C GLY A 330 28.85 1.69 5.85
N ASN A 331 28.71 0.43 6.26
CA ASN A 331 29.70 -0.63 6.06
C ASN A 331 28.93 -1.96 6.08
N ALA A 332 28.01 -2.11 5.11
CA ALA A 332 26.94 -3.10 5.16
C ALA A 332 27.51 -4.53 5.11
N PRO A 333 27.18 -5.39 6.11
CA PRO A 333 27.45 -6.81 6.05
C PRO A 333 26.41 -7.49 5.15
N PHE A 334 26.87 -8.41 4.31
CA PHE A 334 26.04 -9.31 3.52
C PHE A 334 26.39 -10.73 3.95
N ILE A 335 25.47 -11.42 4.61
CA ILE A 335 25.71 -12.68 5.31
C ILE A 335 25.03 -13.82 4.56
N VAL A 336 25.78 -14.86 4.19
CA VAL A 336 25.30 -16.04 3.47
C VAL A 336 25.60 -17.28 4.28
N PHE A 337 24.55 -17.95 4.77
CA PHE A 337 24.64 -19.22 5.49
C PHE A 337 24.69 -20.42 4.54
N ASP A 338 25.16 -21.58 5.01
CA ASP A 338 25.28 -22.82 4.24
C ASP A 338 23.94 -23.35 3.70
N ASP A 339 22.81 -22.90 4.25
CA ASP A 339 21.44 -23.20 3.79
C ASP A 339 20.79 -22.07 2.99
N ALA A 340 21.56 -21.08 2.53
CA ALA A 340 21.11 -20.12 1.53
C ALA A 340 21.01 -20.79 0.14
N ASP A 341 19.97 -20.45 -0.62
CA ASP A 341 20.00 -20.71 -2.06
C ASP A 341 21.11 -19.87 -2.71
N ILE A 342 21.99 -20.53 -3.47
CA ILE A 342 23.21 -19.92 -4.00
C ILE A 342 22.87 -18.92 -5.11
N GLU A 343 21.87 -19.18 -5.94
CA GLU A 343 21.47 -18.27 -7.03
C GLU A 343 20.81 -17.00 -6.48
N THR A 344 19.92 -17.15 -5.50
CA THR A 344 19.34 -16.03 -4.73
C THR A 344 20.42 -15.23 -4.02
N ALA A 345 21.40 -15.88 -3.39
CA ALA A 345 22.49 -15.21 -2.70
C ALA A 345 23.43 -14.46 -3.66
N VAL A 346 23.80 -15.05 -4.81
CA VAL A 346 24.70 -14.43 -5.79
C VAL A 346 24.02 -13.28 -6.54
N SER A 347 22.77 -13.46 -6.99
CA SER A 347 22.00 -12.37 -7.61
C SER A 347 21.76 -11.21 -6.62
N SER A 348 21.43 -11.52 -5.36
CA SER A 348 21.32 -10.53 -4.29
C SER A 348 22.66 -9.82 -4.03
N ALA A 349 23.78 -10.54 -4.04
CA ALA A 349 25.11 -9.95 -3.85
C ALA A 349 25.49 -9.04 -5.02
N VAL A 350 25.17 -9.43 -6.26
CA VAL A 350 25.36 -8.59 -7.46
C VAL A 350 24.60 -7.26 -7.31
N VAL A 351 23.31 -7.31 -7.00
CA VAL A 351 22.47 -6.11 -6.84
C VAL A 351 22.92 -5.25 -5.66
N ALA A 352 23.21 -5.87 -4.51
CA ALA A 352 23.65 -5.15 -3.31
C ALA A 352 25.06 -4.56 -3.43
N LYS A 353 25.95 -5.14 -4.27
CA LYS A 353 27.34 -4.70 -4.38
C LYS A 353 27.62 -3.78 -5.56
N PHE A 354 27.19 -4.12 -6.76
CA PHE A 354 27.76 -3.55 -7.98
C PHE A 354 26.88 -2.46 -8.64
N LYS A 355 25.60 -2.36 -8.29
CA LYS A 355 24.69 -1.28 -8.72
C LYS A 355 25.32 0.12 -8.52
N VAL A 356 25.20 0.99 -9.52
CA VAL A 356 25.89 2.31 -9.61
C VAL A 356 27.40 2.19 -9.38
N SER A 357 28.01 1.12 -9.88
CA SER A 357 29.42 0.75 -9.67
C SER A 357 29.84 0.72 -8.19
N GLY A 358 28.93 0.34 -7.30
CA GLY A 358 29.16 0.22 -5.85
C GLY A 358 29.17 1.54 -5.06
N GLN A 359 28.70 2.64 -5.66
CA GLN A 359 28.70 3.98 -5.06
C GLN A 359 27.39 4.29 -4.30
N THR A 360 26.87 3.33 -3.53
CA THR A 360 25.64 3.53 -2.74
C THR A 360 25.93 3.33 -1.25
N CYS A 361 25.32 4.14 -0.38
CA CYS A 361 25.56 4.08 1.08
C CYS A 361 25.12 2.74 1.70
N VAL A 362 24.20 2.02 1.04
CA VAL A 362 23.73 0.70 1.47
C VAL A 362 24.54 -0.46 0.88
N CYS A 363 25.50 -0.20 -0.02
CA CYS A 363 26.19 -1.27 -0.74
C CYS A 363 26.90 -2.24 0.21
N ALA A 364 26.76 -3.54 -0.09
CA ALA A 364 27.46 -4.61 0.60
C ALA A 364 28.99 -4.37 0.55
N ASN A 365 29.59 -3.97 1.67
CA ASN A 365 31.02 -3.66 1.75
C ASN A 365 31.82 -4.82 2.34
N ARG A 366 31.15 -5.72 3.08
CA ARG A 366 31.71 -6.94 3.67
C ARG A 366 30.78 -8.11 3.37
N ILE A 367 31.25 -9.12 2.66
CA ILE A 367 30.46 -10.30 2.29
C ILE A 367 30.96 -11.49 3.10
N TYR A 368 30.19 -11.87 4.11
CA TYR A 368 30.45 -13.00 4.98
C TYR A 368 29.75 -14.23 4.41
N VAL A 369 30.52 -15.30 4.12
CA VAL A 369 29.97 -16.55 3.57
C VAL A 369 30.43 -17.72 4.44
N GLN A 370 29.50 -18.61 4.77
CA GLN A 370 29.77 -19.73 5.66
C GLN A 370 30.67 -20.76 4.98
N GLU A 371 31.49 -21.45 5.78
CA GLU A 371 32.62 -22.23 5.25
C GLU A 371 32.25 -23.48 4.43
N GLY A 372 31.01 -23.99 4.54
CA GLY A 372 30.54 -25.13 3.73
C GLY A 372 30.21 -24.78 2.27
N ILE A 373 29.84 -23.53 2.00
CA ILE A 373 29.47 -23.07 0.64
C ILE A 373 30.39 -21.99 0.05
N TYR A 374 31.32 -21.41 0.82
CA TYR A 374 32.14 -20.27 0.38
C TYR A 374 32.75 -20.45 -1.01
N ASP A 375 33.43 -21.57 -1.27
CA ASP A 375 34.21 -21.71 -2.51
C ASP A 375 33.28 -21.80 -3.75
N LYS A 376 32.08 -22.39 -3.59
CA LYS A 376 31.02 -22.41 -4.61
C LYS A 376 30.46 -21.02 -4.87
N PHE A 377 30.09 -20.30 -3.81
CA PHE A 377 29.56 -18.93 -3.91
C PHE A 377 30.59 -17.98 -4.55
N ALA A 378 31.87 -18.09 -4.16
CA ALA A 378 32.95 -17.28 -4.69
C ALA A 378 33.16 -17.51 -6.20
N GLN A 379 33.17 -18.77 -6.66
CA GLN A 379 33.22 -19.10 -8.09
C GLN A 379 31.99 -18.55 -8.83
N ARG A 380 30.78 -18.83 -8.33
CA ARG A 380 29.52 -18.44 -8.97
C ARG A 380 29.37 -16.92 -9.09
N LEU A 381 29.82 -16.16 -8.09
CA LEU A 381 29.86 -14.69 -8.13
C LEU A 381 30.89 -14.18 -9.17
N VAL A 382 32.05 -14.81 -9.30
CA VAL A 382 33.02 -14.49 -10.37
C VAL A 382 32.43 -14.74 -11.76
N GLU A 383 31.63 -15.78 -11.94
CA GLU A 383 30.96 -16.09 -13.20
C GLU A 383 29.89 -15.06 -13.60
N GLU A 384 29.13 -14.50 -12.65
CA GLU A 384 28.22 -13.38 -12.95
C GLU A 384 28.97 -12.07 -13.22
N VAL A 385 29.93 -11.70 -12.37
CA VAL A 385 30.65 -10.42 -12.50
C VAL A 385 31.48 -10.35 -13.80
N LYS A 386 31.92 -11.49 -14.35
CA LYS A 386 32.53 -11.60 -15.69
C LYS A 386 31.61 -11.15 -16.84
N LYS A 387 30.29 -11.14 -16.66
CA LYS A 387 29.32 -10.73 -17.70
C LYS A 387 29.18 -9.20 -17.79
N PHE A 388 29.75 -8.44 -16.85
CA PHE A 388 29.55 -7.00 -16.77
C PHE A 388 30.29 -6.25 -17.87
N LYS A 389 29.53 -5.51 -18.68
CA LYS A 389 30.05 -4.52 -19.64
C LYS A 389 30.30 -3.21 -18.90
N VAL A 390 31.56 -2.80 -18.81
CA VAL A 390 32.01 -1.54 -18.19
C VAL A 390 32.30 -0.52 -19.30
N GLY A 391 31.79 0.71 -19.18
CA GLY A 391 31.99 1.73 -20.21
C GLY A 391 31.23 3.03 -19.97
N ASN A 392 31.08 3.85 -21.01
CA ASN A 392 30.30 5.08 -20.93
C ASN A 392 28.82 4.74 -20.71
N GLY A 393 28.23 5.18 -19.59
CA GLY A 393 26.86 4.84 -19.21
C GLY A 393 25.75 5.29 -20.18
N ALA A 394 26.07 6.11 -21.18
CA ALA A 394 25.17 6.50 -22.26
C ALA A 394 24.99 5.41 -23.34
N ASP A 395 25.89 4.42 -23.40
CA ASP A 395 25.77 3.25 -24.28
C ASP A 395 24.75 2.25 -23.68
N ALA A 396 23.76 1.85 -24.47
CA ALA A 396 22.69 0.95 -24.01
C ALA A 396 23.18 -0.47 -23.65
N SER A 397 24.36 -0.88 -24.12
CA SER A 397 24.98 -2.15 -23.79
C SER A 397 25.81 -2.13 -22.50
N VAL A 398 26.11 -0.94 -21.96
CA VAL A 398 26.93 -0.78 -20.75
C VAL A 398 26.09 -1.03 -19.50
N THR A 399 26.54 -1.97 -18.69
CA THR A 399 25.93 -2.33 -17.39
C THR A 399 26.48 -1.49 -16.24
N HIS A 400 27.74 -1.05 -16.33
CA HIS A 400 28.46 -0.40 -15.23
C HIS A 400 29.24 0.82 -15.74
N GLY A 401 28.96 1.99 -15.16
CA GLY A 401 29.62 3.25 -15.48
C GLY A 401 30.95 3.46 -14.75
N PRO A 402 31.66 4.57 -15.03
CA PRO A 402 32.81 5.01 -14.24
C PRO A 402 32.42 5.31 -12.78
N LEU A 403 33.44 5.46 -11.93
CA LEU A 403 33.28 6.12 -10.65
C LEU A 403 33.11 7.63 -10.88
N THR A 404 32.19 8.28 -10.18
CA THR A 404 31.97 9.72 -10.29
C THR A 404 33.17 10.49 -9.72
N VAL A 405 33.78 9.98 -8.64
CA VAL A 405 34.98 10.51 -7.96
C VAL A 405 35.78 9.39 -7.28
N ASN A 406 37.01 9.69 -6.86
CA ASN A 406 37.80 8.91 -5.88
C ASN A 406 38.15 7.45 -6.26
N VAL A 407 38.51 7.17 -7.52
CA VAL A 407 39.07 5.86 -7.95
C VAL A 407 40.21 5.39 -7.03
N ASP A 408 41.06 6.33 -6.63
CA ASP A 408 42.26 6.08 -5.83
C ASP A 408 41.95 5.30 -4.54
N LYS A 409 40.81 5.56 -3.88
CA LYS A 409 40.43 4.83 -2.66
C LYS A 409 40.13 3.34 -2.92
N VAL A 410 39.55 3.03 -4.08
CA VAL A 410 39.25 1.63 -4.45
C VAL A 410 40.56 0.88 -4.72
N GLU A 411 41.52 1.53 -5.36
CA GLU A 411 42.86 0.99 -5.57
C GLU A 411 43.63 0.83 -4.24
N GLU A 412 43.59 1.82 -3.34
CA GLU A 412 44.15 1.74 -1.99
C GLU A 412 43.59 0.55 -1.19
N HIS A 413 42.26 0.34 -1.22
CA HIS A 413 41.61 -0.80 -0.55
C HIS A 413 42.04 -2.15 -1.13
N VAL A 414 42.20 -2.26 -2.45
CA VAL A 414 42.71 -3.48 -3.10
C VAL A 414 44.17 -3.73 -2.74
N GLN A 415 45.02 -2.69 -2.79
CA GLN A 415 46.43 -2.80 -2.43
C GLN A 415 46.65 -3.16 -0.96
N ASP A 416 45.90 -2.57 -0.03
CA ASP A 416 45.94 -2.91 1.40
C ASP A 416 45.59 -4.38 1.62
N ALA A 417 44.48 -4.85 1.05
CA ALA A 417 44.03 -6.23 1.19
C ALA A 417 45.03 -7.23 0.59
N VAL A 418 45.55 -6.99 -0.62
CA VAL A 418 46.56 -7.86 -1.25
C VAL A 418 47.88 -7.86 -0.46
N SER A 419 48.32 -6.71 0.07
CA SER A 419 49.51 -6.65 0.94
C SER A 419 49.34 -7.47 2.23
N LYS A 420 48.10 -7.60 2.70
CA LYS A 420 47.68 -8.42 3.85
C LYS A 420 47.25 -9.85 3.47
N LYS A 421 47.56 -10.28 2.24
CA LYS A 421 47.34 -11.63 1.69
C LYS A 421 45.90 -12.01 1.32
N ALA A 422 45.04 -11.04 0.98
CA ALA A 422 43.79 -11.35 0.27
C ALA A 422 44.08 -11.86 -1.15
N THR A 423 43.25 -12.78 -1.63
CA THR A 423 43.34 -13.36 -2.98
C THR A 423 42.52 -12.50 -3.95
N VAL A 424 43.09 -12.02 -5.06
CA VAL A 424 42.28 -11.41 -6.13
C VAL A 424 41.63 -12.51 -6.96
N LEU A 425 40.32 -12.69 -6.83
CA LEU A 425 39.55 -13.70 -7.56
C LEU A 425 39.09 -13.19 -8.94
N PHE A 426 38.83 -11.88 -9.04
CA PHE A 426 38.53 -11.18 -10.29
C PHE A 426 38.85 -9.69 -10.18
N GLY A 427 39.19 -9.05 -11.30
CA GLY A 427 39.38 -7.59 -11.40
C GLY A 427 40.65 -7.06 -10.71
N GLY A 428 40.51 -5.94 -10.00
CA GLY A 428 41.55 -5.33 -9.16
C GLY A 428 42.35 -4.20 -9.82
N GLN A 429 42.00 -3.76 -11.02
CA GLN A 429 42.80 -2.80 -11.81
C GLN A 429 41.98 -1.60 -12.33
N ARG A 430 42.64 -0.46 -12.56
CA ARG A 430 42.10 0.67 -13.34
C ARG A 430 41.92 0.27 -14.81
N LEU A 431 41.00 0.95 -15.51
CA LEU A 431 40.79 0.79 -16.96
C LEU A 431 41.11 2.10 -17.70
N PRO A 432 42.40 2.49 -17.79
CA PRO A 432 42.81 3.79 -18.32
C PRO A 432 42.38 4.02 -19.77
N ASP A 433 42.24 2.95 -20.56
CA ASP A 433 41.83 3.00 -21.97
C ASP A 433 40.36 3.41 -22.15
N LEU A 434 39.51 3.21 -21.13
CA LEU A 434 38.15 3.75 -21.08
C LEU A 434 38.12 5.17 -20.51
N GLY A 435 39.07 5.50 -19.62
CA GLY A 435 39.24 6.82 -19.01
C GLY A 435 39.72 6.76 -17.56
N LYS A 436 40.22 7.89 -17.04
CA LYS A 436 40.84 8.00 -15.71
C LYS A 436 39.97 7.53 -14.53
N ASN A 437 38.65 7.55 -14.71
CA ASN A 437 37.65 7.29 -13.68
C ASN A 437 37.12 5.84 -13.65
N PHE A 438 37.63 4.97 -14.53
CA PHE A 438 37.18 3.57 -14.61
C PHE A 438 38.04 2.60 -13.79
N PHE A 439 37.37 1.69 -13.08
CA PHE A 439 37.97 0.62 -12.29
C PHE A 439 37.21 -0.68 -12.56
N GLN A 440 37.92 -1.81 -12.61
CA GLN A 440 37.30 -3.13 -12.84
C GLN A 440 36.40 -3.52 -11.65
N PRO A 441 35.20 -4.08 -11.90
CA PRO A 441 34.49 -4.88 -10.92
C PRO A 441 35.44 -5.92 -10.32
N THR A 442 35.61 -5.89 -9.01
CA THR A 442 36.67 -6.61 -8.31
C THR A 442 36.08 -7.53 -7.24
N ILE A 443 36.59 -8.75 -7.15
CA ILE A 443 36.25 -9.71 -6.10
C ILE A 443 37.56 -10.13 -5.39
N LEU A 444 37.61 -9.89 -4.09
CA LEU A 444 38.67 -10.37 -3.20
C LEU A 444 38.16 -11.56 -2.38
N GLY A 445 38.92 -12.63 -2.35
CA GLY A 445 38.79 -13.74 -1.41
C GLY A 445 39.73 -13.61 -0.22
N ASP A 446 39.46 -14.40 0.82
CA ASP A 446 40.32 -14.58 2.00
C ASP A 446 40.55 -13.28 2.78
N VAL A 447 39.58 -12.35 2.70
CA VAL A 447 39.64 -11.06 3.39
C VAL A 447 39.51 -11.26 4.89
N SER A 448 40.40 -10.64 5.67
CA SER A 448 40.42 -10.70 7.13
C SER A 448 40.07 -9.35 7.76
N ASP A 449 39.59 -9.39 9.01
CA ASP A 449 39.18 -8.23 9.84
C ASP A 449 40.35 -7.24 10.17
N SER A 450 41.51 -7.40 9.52
CA SER A 450 42.67 -6.50 9.59
C SER A 450 42.81 -5.58 8.36
N MET A 451 42.02 -5.82 7.31
CA MET A 451 42.11 -5.12 6.01
C MET A 451 41.16 -3.91 5.96
N ALA A 452 41.55 -2.84 5.29
CA ALA A 452 40.86 -1.54 5.29
C ALA A 452 39.37 -1.66 4.95
N VAL A 453 39.04 -2.45 3.93
CA VAL A 453 37.65 -2.75 3.50
C VAL A 453 36.75 -3.31 4.62
N THR A 454 37.31 -3.88 5.69
CA THR A 454 36.50 -4.43 6.80
C THR A 454 36.06 -3.38 7.82
N TYR A 455 36.70 -2.21 7.89
CA TYR A 455 36.31 -1.12 8.79
C TYR A 455 36.02 0.21 8.06
N GLU A 456 36.46 0.37 6.82
CA GLU A 456 36.17 1.52 5.96
C GLU A 456 35.22 1.20 4.80
N GLU A 457 34.31 2.14 4.53
CA GLU A 457 33.47 2.16 3.33
C GLU A 457 34.34 2.37 2.08
N THR A 458 34.30 1.43 1.13
CA THR A 458 35.08 1.52 -0.12
C THR A 458 34.44 2.47 -1.13
N PHE A 459 33.10 2.49 -1.18
CA PHE A 459 32.28 3.30 -2.09
C PHE A 459 32.62 3.12 -3.59
N GLY A 460 32.93 1.89 -3.99
CA GLY A 460 33.24 1.48 -5.36
C GLY A 460 33.07 -0.03 -5.56
N PRO A 461 33.40 -0.58 -6.75
CA PRO A 461 32.95 -1.91 -7.20
C PRO A 461 33.85 -3.04 -6.67
N LEU A 462 34.07 -3.07 -5.36
CA LEU A 462 34.90 -4.06 -4.64
C LEU A 462 34.05 -4.98 -3.76
N ALA A 463 33.88 -6.24 -4.15
CA ALA A 463 33.36 -7.31 -3.32
C ALA A 463 34.49 -7.89 -2.45
N ALA A 464 34.30 -7.93 -1.14
CA ALA A 464 35.27 -8.50 -0.19
C ALA A 464 34.64 -9.72 0.51
N LEU A 465 35.11 -10.92 0.16
CA LEU A 465 34.61 -12.20 0.65
C LEU A 465 35.42 -12.68 1.86
N THR A 466 34.71 -13.09 2.92
CA THR A 466 35.28 -13.52 4.19
C THR A 466 34.57 -14.78 4.71
N LYS A 467 35.33 -15.80 5.10
CA LYS A 467 34.80 -17.03 5.72
C LYS A 467 34.31 -16.78 7.15
N PHE A 468 33.22 -17.45 7.54
CA PHE A 468 32.75 -17.59 8.93
C PHE A 468 32.26 -19.02 9.20
N LYS A 469 32.16 -19.41 10.46
CA LYS A 469 31.75 -20.76 10.90
C LYS A 469 30.37 -20.82 11.53
N THR A 470 30.03 -19.83 12.38
CA THR A 470 28.83 -19.89 13.23
C THR A 470 27.97 -18.61 13.18
N GLU A 471 26.69 -18.76 13.53
CA GLU A 471 25.71 -17.67 13.63
C GLU A 471 26.15 -16.57 14.61
N ASP A 472 26.66 -16.95 15.79
CA ASP A 472 27.13 -15.99 16.80
C ASP A 472 28.38 -15.21 16.36
N GLU A 473 29.34 -15.91 15.74
CA GLU A 473 30.59 -15.31 15.23
C GLU A 473 30.30 -14.26 14.15
N VAL A 474 29.44 -14.57 13.18
CA VAL A 474 29.13 -13.63 12.09
C VAL A 474 28.30 -12.44 12.59
N ILE A 475 27.43 -12.61 13.59
CA ILE A 475 26.72 -11.50 14.24
C ILE A 475 27.69 -10.57 14.96
N GLU A 476 28.65 -11.10 15.75
CA GLU A 476 29.67 -10.25 16.42
C GLU A 476 30.45 -9.45 15.36
N ARG A 477 30.97 -10.13 14.33
CA ARG A 477 31.80 -9.51 13.28
C ARG A 477 31.00 -8.53 12.41
N ALA A 478 29.73 -8.81 12.13
CA ALA A 478 28.84 -7.88 11.44
C ALA A 478 28.64 -6.57 12.22
N ASN A 479 28.40 -6.67 13.54
CA ASN A 479 28.13 -5.52 14.42
C ASN A 479 29.39 -4.73 14.82
N LYS A 480 30.59 -5.30 14.70
CA LYS A 480 31.90 -4.75 15.11
C LYS A 480 32.41 -3.59 14.22
N VAL A 481 31.55 -2.62 13.97
CA VAL A 481 31.79 -1.39 13.21
C VAL A 481 31.08 -0.21 13.90
N GLU A 482 31.57 1.02 13.69
CA GLU A 482 30.91 2.24 14.23
C GLU A 482 29.55 2.55 13.59
N VAL A 483 29.27 1.97 12.43
CA VAL A 483 28.14 2.27 11.53
C VAL A 483 27.05 1.20 11.62
N GLY A 484 25.86 1.50 11.07
CA GLY A 484 24.66 0.69 11.23
C GLY A 484 23.52 1.10 10.27
N LEU A 485 23.82 1.26 8.98
CA LEU A 485 22.82 1.64 7.97
C LEU A 485 22.00 0.44 7.48
N ALA A 486 22.53 -0.31 6.51
CA ALA A 486 21.90 -1.49 5.90
C ALA A 486 22.69 -2.77 6.20
N SER A 487 22.00 -3.90 6.17
CA SER A 487 22.57 -5.25 6.25
C SER A 487 21.73 -6.23 5.42
N TYR A 488 22.33 -7.34 5.00
CA TYR A 488 21.71 -8.35 4.14
C TYR A 488 21.95 -9.75 4.71
N LEU A 489 20.94 -10.62 4.60
CA LEU A 489 20.92 -11.96 5.16
C LEU A 489 20.35 -12.96 4.15
N MET A 490 21.11 -14.01 3.83
CA MET A 490 20.70 -15.10 2.95
C MET A 490 20.66 -16.41 3.76
N THR A 491 19.48 -17.01 3.88
CA THR A 491 19.23 -18.29 4.58
C THR A 491 17.81 -18.80 4.28
N THR A 492 17.61 -20.12 4.22
CA THR A 492 16.26 -20.74 4.17
C THR A 492 15.71 -21.08 5.55
N ASP A 493 16.52 -21.06 6.62
CA ASP A 493 16.08 -21.28 8.00
C ASP A 493 15.32 -20.04 8.52
N LEU A 494 13.99 -20.13 8.54
CA LEU A 494 13.11 -19.09 9.07
C LEU A 494 13.42 -18.77 10.55
N ALA A 495 13.80 -19.75 11.37
CA ALA A 495 14.13 -19.50 12.77
C ALA A 495 15.48 -18.76 12.90
N ARG A 496 16.44 -19.01 11.99
CA ARG A 496 17.67 -18.20 11.89
C ARG A 496 17.39 -16.80 11.41
N SER A 497 16.53 -16.64 10.41
CA SER A 497 16.08 -15.33 9.93
C SER A 497 15.66 -14.41 11.08
N TYR A 498 14.76 -14.87 11.96
CA TYR A 498 14.37 -14.13 13.16
C TYR A 498 15.53 -13.89 14.15
N ARG A 499 16.34 -14.90 14.47
CA ARG A 499 17.47 -14.74 15.41
C ARG A 499 18.52 -13.74 14.92
N VAL A 500 18.85 -13.76 13.62
CA VAL A 500 19.89 -12.91 13.05
C VAL A 500 19.39 -11.48 12.83
N GLN A 501 18.18 -11.30 12.26
CA GLN A 501 17.66 -9.95 11.97
C GLN A 501 17.51 -9.09 13.25
N GLU A 502 17.10 -9.70 14.38
CA GLU A 502 16.90 -8.99 15.64
C GLU A 502 18.20 -8.69 16.39
N ARG A 503 19.31 -9.35 16.00
CA ARG A 503 20.64 -9.19 16.61
C ARG A 503 21.59 -8.31 15.78
N LEU A 504 21.20 -7.93 14.56
CA LEU A 504 21.97 -7.04 13.70
C LEU A 504 21.75 -5.57 14.10
N GLU A 505 22.81 -4.85 14.44
CA GLU A 505 22.77 -3.44 14.86
C GLU A 505 22.67 -2.47 13.66
N PHE A 506 21.67 -2.66 12.80
CA PHE A 506 21.46 -1.92 11.56
C PHE A 506 20.04 -1.37 11.48
N GLY A 507 19.87 -0.16 10.93
CA GLY A 507 18.56 0.46 10.78
C GLY A 507 17.67 -0.24 9.74
N MET A 508 18.27 -0.97 8.81
CA MET A 508 17.60 -1.77 7.79
C MET A 508 18.25 -3.15 7.65
N VAL A 509 17.43 -4.20 7.52
CA VAL A 509 17.83 -5.58 7.26
C VAL A 509 17.04 -6.12 6.06
N ALA A 510 17.74 -6.59 5.02
CA ALA A 510 17.15 -7.27 3.87
C ALA A 510 17.38 -8.78 3.98
N ILE A 511 16.38 -9.61 3.63
CA ILE A 511 16.43 -11.06 3.78
C ILE A 511 16.08 -11.73 2.45
N ASN A 512 16.98 -12.58 1.95
CA ASN A 512 16.90 -13.26 0.66
C ASN A 512 16.66 -12.31 -0.54
N THR A 513 17.14 -11.06 -0.45
CA THR A 513 17.11 -10.06 -1.52
C THR A 513 18.27 -9.07 -1.41
N GLY A 514 18.78 -8.59 -2.56
CA GLY A 514 19.76 -7.50 -2.64
C GLY A 514 19.13 -6.10 -2.63
N VAL A 515 17.80 -5.99 -2.63
CA VAL A 515 17.07 -4.71 -2.65
C VAL A 515 16.49 -4.41 -1.27
N ILE A 516 16.80 -3.23 -0.73
CA ILE A 516 16.39 -2.78 0.61
C ILE A 516 15.64 -1.44 0.61
N SER A 517 15.54 -0.80 -0.57
CA SER A 517 15.03 0.57 -0.72
C SER A 517 13.58 0.58 -1.23
N ASP A 518 12.65 1.04 -0.38
CA ASP A 518 11.25 1.36 -0.73
C ASP A 518 10.93 2.76 -0.21
N TRP A 519 10.14 3.55 -0.94
CA TRP A 519 9.64 4.85 -0.47
C TRP A 519 8.60 4.71 0.65
N ALA A 520 7.94 3.56 0.78
CA ALA A 520 7.00 3.25 1.85
C ALA A 520 7.68 2.78 3.16
N ALA A 521 8.95 2.37 3.10
CA ALA A 521 9.74 1.91 4.23
C ALA A 521 10.56 3.05 4.89
N PRO A 522 10.83 3.01 6.20
CA PRO A 522 11.73 3.95 6.86
C PRO A 522 13.17 3.63 6.48
N PHE A 523 13.76 4.46 5.63
CA PHE A 523 15.18 4.42 5.34
C PHE A 523 15.90 5.27 6.39
N GLY A 524 16.80 4.65 7.16
CA GLY A 524 17.61 5.35 8.16
C GLY A 524 18.68 4.46 8.79
N GLY A 525 19.67 5.08 9.41
CA GLY A 525 20.80 4.38 10.06
C GLY A 525 20.85 4.57 11.58
N VAL A 526 21.34 3.55 12.28
CA VAL A 526 21.69 3.62 13.71
C VAL A 526 23.19 3.86 13.91
N LYS A 527 23.64 3.98 15.17
CA LYS A 527 25.04 4.19 15.56
C LYS A 527 25.61 5.45 14.87
N HIS A 528 26.77 5.40 14.22
CA HIS A 528 27.28 6.55 13.45
C HIS A 528 26.75 6.65 12.01
N SER A 529 25.81 5.79 11.58
CA SER A 529 25.19 5.90 10.25
C SER A 529 24.03 6.89 10.18
N GLY A 530 23.47 7.37 11.30
CA GLY A 530 22.46 8.42 11.19
C GLY A 530 21.65 8.78 12.42
N MET A 531 20.65 9.62 12.17
CA MET A 531 19.52 9.91 13.06
C MET A 531 18.37 10.50 12.24
N GLY A 532 17.13 10.21 12.64
CA GLY A 532 15.94 10.51 11.83
C GLY A 532 15.57 9.35 10.91
N SER A 533 14.70 9.60 9.93
CA SER A 533 14.38 8.65 8.86
C SER A 533 13.83 9.37 7.63
N GLU A 534 13.97 8.75 6.45
CA GLU A 534 13.40 9.21 5.19
C GLU A 534 12.51 8.12 4.57
N GLY A 535 11.57 8.50 3.70
CA GLY A 535 10.49 7.59 3.27
C GLY A 535 9.50 7.26 4.41
N SER A 536 8.52 6.41 4.10
CA SER A 536 7.40 5.99 4.96
C SER A 536 6.56 7.13 5.54
N LYS A 537 5.59 6.77 6.40
CA LYS A 537 4.87 7.70 7.28
C LYS A 537 5.76 8.36 8.34
N TYR A 538 6.93 7.77 8.64
CA TYR A 538 7.83 8.29 9.66
C TYR A 538 8.70 9.45 9.15
N GLY A 539 9.05 9.46 7.86
CA GLY A 539 9.87 10.51 7.27
C GLY A 539 9.20 11.89 7.25
N VAL A 540 7.86 11.96 7.11
CA VAL A 540 7.15 13.26 7.20
C VAL A 540 7.09 13.81 8.62
N ASP A 541 6.99 12.95 9.64
CA ASP A 541 7.07 13.36 11.05
C ASP A 541 8.43 13.99 11.39
N ASP A 542 9.48 13.67 10.63
CA ASP A 542 10.77 14.29 10.81
C ASP A 542 10.78 15.80 10.45
N TYR A 543 9.80 16.27 9.66
CA TYR A 543 9.55 17.67 9.31
C TYR A 543 8.46 18.36 10.15
N MET A 544 7.91 17.66 11.15
CA MET A 544 6.84 18.17 12.02
C MET A 544 7.30 18.47 13.45
N VAL A 545 6.56 19.37 14.10
CA VAL A 545 6.58 19.64 15.54
C VAL A 545 5.20 19.38 16.15
N LEU A 546 5.18 18.84 17.37
CA LEU A 546 3.96 18.58 18.13
C LEU A 546 3.54 19.83 18.92
N LYS A 547 2.25 20.17 18.89
CA LYS A 547 1.64 21.23 19.70
C LYS A 547 0.47 20.68 20.50
N THR A 548 0.63 20.65 21.82
CA THR A 548 -0.46 20.31 22.74
C THR A 548 -1.34 21.54 22.98
N ILE A 549 -2.66 21.37 22.87
CA ILE A 549 -3.69 22.35 23.20
C ILE A 549 -4.58 21.73 24.28
N VAL A 550 -4.70 22.39 25.43
CA VAL A 550 -5.60 21.97 26.51
C VAL A 550 -6.73 22.98 26.64
N THR A 551 -7.95 22.56 26.32
CA THR A 551 -9.16 23.38 26.46
C THR A 551 -9.87 22.98 27.74
N GLY A 552 -9.85 23.86 28.76
CA GLY A 552 -10.63 23.70 29.99
C GLY A 552 -12.00 24.38 29.90
N ALA A 553 -12.97 23.90 30.69
CA ALA A 553 -14.23 24.61 30.90
C ALA A 553 -13.99 25.91 31.70
N HIS A 554 -14.79 26.94 31.42
CA HIS A 554 -14.72 28.22 32.12
C HIS A 554 -15.11 28.04 33.60
N TYR A 555 -14.20 28.37 34.52
CA TYR A 555 -14.57 28.54 35.92
C TYR A 555 -15.19 29.93 36.10
N ASP A 556 -16.44 29.99 36.57
CA ASP A 556 -17.07 31.25 36.94
C ASP A 556 -16.60 31.69 38.33
N PHE A 557 -15.57 32.54 38.34
CA PHE A 557 -14.92 33.04 39.55
C PHE A 557 -15.85 33.86 40.46
N GLN A 558 -16.99 34.35 39.97
CA GLN A 558 -17.97 35.06 40.82
C GLN A 558 -18.57 34.13 41.90
N SER A 559 -18.66 32.83 41.63
CA SER A 559 -19.22 31.85 42.57
C SER A 559 -18.43 31.75 43.89
N CYS A 560 -17.11 31.94 43.87
CA CYS A 560 -16.26 31.92 45.06
C CYS A 560 -16.43 33.17 45.94
N CYS A 561 -16.70 34.33 45.34
CA CYS A 561 -16.90 35.59 46.07
C CYS A 561 -18.36 35.84 46.48
N GLY A 562 -19.32 35.14 45.86
CA GLY A 562 -20.76 35.23 46.17
C GLY A 562 -21.22 34.42 47.39
N ALA A 563 -20.34 33.63 48.00
CA ALA A 563 -20.67 32.84 49.19
C ALA A 563 -21.00 33.77 50.38
N ARG A 564 -22.25 33.70 50.86
CA ARG A 564 -22.79 34.58 51.91
C ARG A 564 -21.93 34.55 53.18
N ARG A 565 -21.74 35.70 53.83
CA ARG A 565 -21.19 35.79 55.19
C ARG A 565 -21.94 34.79 56.11
N PRO A 566 -21.24 33.86 56.80
CA PRO A 566 -21.89 33.01 57.79
C PRO A 566 -22.54 33.84 58.90
N ASP A 567 -23.73 33.43 59.35
CA ASP A 567 -24.45 34.11 60.41
C ASP A 567 -23.68 33.96 61.75
N ALA A 568 -23.43 35.08 62.42
CA ALA A 568 -22.62 35.16 63.63
C ALA A 568 -23.18 34.34 64.82
N ARG A 569 -24.43 33.85 64.71
CA ARG A 569 -25.11 33.07 65.75
C ARG A 569 -24.72 31.59 65.80
N GLN A 570 -24.12 31.01 64.75
CA GLN A 570 -23.74 29.58 64.78
C GLN A 570 -22.44 29.28 65.56
N TRP A 571 -21.57 30.26 65.78
CA TRP A 571 -20.27 30.05 66.44
C TRP A 571 -20.33 29.84 67.96
N ALA A 572 -21.43 30.25 68.62
CA ALA A 572 -21.56 30.14 70.08
C ALA A 572 -21.85 28.72 70.59
N ALA A 573 -22.17 27.76 69.72
CA ALA A 573 -22.67 26.42 70.10
C ALA A 573 -21.59 25.32 70.16
N LEU A 574 -20.31 25.65 69.88
CA LEU A 574 -19.25 24.65 69.69
C LEU A 574 -18.04 24.77 70.64
N ILE A 575 -18.07 25.70 71.60
CA ILE A 575 -16.99 25.87 72.60
C ILE A 575 -17.46 25.30 73.94
N GLY A 576 -17.26 24.00 74.15
CA GLY A 576 -17.87 23.26 75.27
C GLY A 576 -17.15 21.98 75.71
N GLN A 577 -15.96 22.12 76.31
CA GLN A 577 -15.19 21.08 77.02
C GLN A 577 -14.52 19.98 76.15
N PRO A 578 -13.43 19.32 76.64
CA PRO A 578 -12.44 18.63 75.79
C PRO A 578 -12.51 17.10 75.82
N PRO A 579 -11.66 16.42 75.03
CA PRO A 579 -10.55 15.71 75.69
C PRO A 579 -9.15 15.93 75.06
N LEU A 580 -8.13 15.50 75.80
CA LEU A 580 -6.70 15.55 75.49
C LEU A 580 -6.21 14.45 74.52
N VAL A 581 -4.95 14.61 74.10
CA VAL A 581 -3.98 13.60 73.58
C VAL A 581 -3.82 13.46 72.06
N MET A 582 -2.64 13.93 71.60
CA MET A 582 -1.77 13.52 70.48
C MET A 582 -2.38 13.00 69.14
N GLY A 583 -1.88 13.42 67.97
CA GLY A 583 -0.73 14.31 67.74
C GLY A 583 -0.52 14.74 66.28
N HIS A 584 0.20 15.85 66.16
CA HIS A 584 0.57 16.64 64.98
C HIS A 584 0.48 16.03 63.56
N ALA A 585 -0.30 16.72 62.72
CA ALA A 585 0.24 17.30 61.49
C ALA A 585 -0.41 18.67 61.24
N VAL A 586 0.39 19.74 61.19
CA VAL A 586 -0.04 21.09 60.81
C VAL A 586 0.94 21.63 59.77
N ALA A 587 0.43 21.98 58.59
CA ALA A 587 1.20 22.70 57.58
C ALA A 587 1.30 24.20 57.98
N PRO A 588 2.44 24.86 57.77
CA PRO A 588 2.65 26.23 58.22
C PRO A 588 1.90 27.25 57.34
N THR A 589 1.51 28.36 57.98
CA THR A 589 1.25 29.65 57.30
C THR A 589 2.33 30.67 57.70
N PRO A 590 2.56 31.74 56.92
CA PRO A 590 3.83 32.47 56.95
C PRO A 590 3.84 33.78 57.77
N VAL A 591 5.01 34.43 57.75
CA VAL A 591 5.33 35.86 58.03
C VAL A 591 6.02 36.17 59.37
N SER A 592 7.15 36.89 59.24
CA SER A 592 7.90 37.70 60.22
C SER A 592 8.27 37.10 61.60
N SER A 593 9.56 36.85 61.82
CA SER A 593 10.40 37.76 62.63
C SER A 593 11.89 37.34 62.63
N CYS A 594 12.78 38.33 62.75
CA CYS A 594 14.14 38.16 63.27
C CYS A 594 14.08 38.14 64.82
N PRO A 595 15.04 37.55 65.56
CA PRO A 595 16.48 37.76 65.32
C PRO A 595 17.45 36.58 65.60
N SER A 596 18.74 36.82 65.30
CA SER A 596 19.95 36.34 66.00
C SER A 596 19.93 34.95 66.66
N SER A 597 20.85 34.03 66.37
CA SER A 597 22.27 34.18 66.74
C SER A 597 23.08 32.89 66.48
N GLN A 598 24.40 33.06 66.29
CA GLN A 598 25.49 32.08 66.54
C GLN A 598 25.49 30.70 65.83
N GLY A 599 26.68 30.29 65.36
CA GLY A 599 27.02 28.89 65.04
C GLY A 599 27.60 28.17 66.27
N PRO A 600 28.57 27.22 66.15
CA PRO A 600 29.57 27.11 65.08
C PRO A 600 29.70 25.70 64.43
N ALA A 601 30.73 25.57 63.60
CA ALA A 601 31.11 24.39 62.82
C ALA A 601 31.69 23.21 63.62
N LEU A 602 31.88 22.07 62.93
CA LEU A 602 33.08 21.20 62.84
C LEU A 602 32.81 20.29 61.59
N SER A 603 33.54 20.34 60.47
CA SER A 603 34.95 19.96 60.20
C SER A 603 35.23 18.45 60.31
N ALA A 604 36.04 17.80 59.47
CA ALA A 604 36.69 18.12 58.19
C ALA A 604 37.43 16.86 57.67
N TRP A 605 37.99 16.88 56.45
CA TRP A 605 39.34 16.34 56.17
C TRP A 605 39.93 16.97 54.89
N ILE A 606 41.26 16.94 54.74
CA ILE A 606 42.05 17.82 53.85
C ILE A 606 43.25 17.08 53.22
N GLY A 607 43.68 17.50 52.02
CA GLY A 607 44.97 17.14 51.41
C GLY A 607 44.99 17.37 49.87
N GLN A 608 45.12 18.60 49.36
CA GLN A 608 46.35 19.39 49.17
C GLN A 608 47.49 18.70 48.37
N LEU A 609 47.82 19.27 47.19
CA LEU A 609 49.04 20.10 47.01
C LEU A 609 49.00 20.85 45.65
N SER A 610 49.90 21.82 45.46
CA SER A 610 50.06 22.70 44.27
C SER A 610 51.57 22.94 44.00
N PRO A 611 52.05 23.66 42.93
CA PRO A 611 51.98 25.14 42.89
C PRO A 611 52.07 25.87 41.50
N SER A 612 51.84 27.21 41.53
CA SER A 612 52.50 28.30 40.73
C SER A 612 52.41 28.38 39.18
N SER A 613 52.41 29.56 38.52
CA SER A 613 52.17 30.96 38.96
C SER A 613 52.15 32.02 37.82
N ALA A 614 51.31 33.06 37.97
CA ALA A 614 51.43 34.45 37.45
C ALA A 614 51.47 34.71 35.91
N ALA A 615 51.08 35.88 35.37
CA ALA A 615 50.63 37.19 35.92
C ALA A 615 49.26 37.60 35.28
N THR A 616 48.57 38.74 35.51
CA THR A 616 48.96 40.12 35.88
C THR A 616 47.80 40.85 36.62
N LYS A 617 48.05 42.06 37.16
CA LYS A 617 47.05 42.97 37.79
C LYS A 617 46.42 43.90 36.71
N ALA A 618 45.41 44.76 36.94
CA ALA A 618 44.90 45.35 38.19
C ALA A 618 43.37 45.68 38.15
N LEU A 619 42.97 46.89 38.58
CA LEU A 619 41.61 47.43 38.80
C LEU A 619 41.68 48.97 38.59
N PRO A 620 40.57 49.74 38.34
CA PRO A 620 39.44 49.86 39.28
C PRO A 620 38.01 49.98 38.71
N SER A 621 37.04 49.90 39.64
CA SER A 621 35.58 50.09 39.55
C SER A 621 35.15 51.58 39.73
N PRO A 622 33.86 52.03 39.67
CA PRO A 622 32.61 51.25 39.85
C PRO A 622 31.31 51.62 39.06
N TRP A 623 30.32 50.71 39.17
CA TRP A 623 28.84 50.83 39.34
C TRP A 623 28.11 52.20 39.23
N PRO A 624 26.79 52.26 38.90
CA PRO A 624 25.77 51.22 39.14
C PRO A 624 24.81 50.89 37.97
N ALA A 625 23.80 50.04 38.25
CA ALA A 625 22.85 49.46 37.30
C ALA A 625 21.42 50.05 37.40
N SER A 626 20.62 49.85 36.35
CA SER A 626 19.15 49.93 36.42
C SER A 626 18.48 49.04 35.37
N VAL A 627 17.40 48.36 35.74
CA VAL A 627 16.57 47.50 34.87
C VAL A 627 15.21 48.16 34.68
N PRO A 628 14.68 48.25 33.45
CA PRO A 628 13.26 48.50 33.21
C PRO A 628 12.52 47.20 32.86
N ALA A 629 11.68 46.71 33.76
CA ALA A 629 10.67 45.71 33.41
C ALA A 629 9.45 46.44 32.80
N TYR A 630 8.91 45.92 31.69
CA TYR A 630 7.71 46.52 31.08
C TYR A 630 6.46 46.27 31.92
N VAL A 631 5.73 47.35 32.23
CA VAL A 631 4.58 47.36 33.14
C VAL A 631 3.27 47.20 32.38
N THR A 632 2.32 46.47 32.98
CA THR A 632 0.95 46.24 32.49
C THR A 632 0.10 47.52 32.58
N ILE A 633 -0.69 47.82 31.55
CA ILE A 633 -1.61 48.98 31.52
C ILE A 633 -3.01 48.57 32.02
N SER A 634 -3.70 49.46 32.75
CA SER A 634 -5.03 49.24 33.33
C SER A 634 -5.95 50.48 33.19
N GLN A 635 -7.11 50.27 32.55
CA GLN A 635 -8.43 50.90 32.71
C GLN A 635 -8.65 52.44 32.85
N ASN A 636 -9.63 52.93 32.05
CA ASN A 636 -10.64 53.99 32.34
C ASN A 636 -10.20 55.49 32.37
N PRO A 637 -11.15 56.48 32.34
CA PRO A 637 -12.30 56.63 31.42
C PRO A 637 -12.59 58.10 30.93
N GLU A 638 -13.56 58.26 30.01
CA GLU A 638 -14.36 59.51 29.74
C GLU A 638 -13.66 60.80 29.22
N PRO A 639 -14.37 61.88 28.81
CA PRO A 639 -15.61 61.95 28.01
C PRO A 639 -15.52 62.98 26.83
N GLY A 640 -16.50 62.98 25.90
CA GLY A 640 -16.63 64.03 24.85
C GLY A 640 -17.82 63.82 23.90
N ALA A 641 -18.48 64.88 23.43
CA ALA A 641 -19.81 64.78 22.79
C ALA A 641 -19.96 65.53 21.44
N ALA A 642 -20.77 64.95 20.54
CA ALA A 642 -21.43 65.60 19.40
C ALA A 642 -22.76 64.87 19.11
N VAL A 643 -23.77 65.56 18.56
CA VAL A 643 -25.18 65.09 18.53
C VAL A 643 -25.88 65.46 17.21
N ARG A 644 -26.91 64.66 16.84
CA ARG A 644 -27.88 64.79 15.70
C ARG A 644 -27.39 64.17 14.37
N GLY A 645 -28.24 63.49 13.59
CA GLY A 645 -29.64 63.06 13.80
C GLY A 645 -30.37 62.67 12.50
N VAL A 646 -31.60 62.09 12.59
CA VAL A 646 -32.55 61.78 11.48
C VAL A 646 -32.03 60.69 10.49
N THR A 647 -32.52 59.44 10.35
CA THR A 647 -33.85 58.75 10.42
C THR A 647 -34.66 58.74 9.09
N ILE A 648 -35.17 57.54 8.72
CA ILE A 648 -36.27 57.19 7.74
C ILE A 648 -35.88 56.65 6.33
N LYS A 649 -36.43 55.45 6.01
CA LYS A 649 -36.66 54.77 4.69
C LYS A 649 -35.42 54.24 3.91
N PRO A 650 -35.56 53.14 3.13
CA PRO A 650 -36.44 53.02 1.93
C PRO A 650 -37.81 52.31 2.11
N GLU A 651 -38.64 52.40 1.06
CA GLU A 651 -39.86 51.61 0.79
C GLU A 651 -39.51 50.40 -0.12
N ALA A 652 -40.10 49.20 0.03
CA ALA A 652 -41.41 48.73 -0.50
C ALA A 652 -41.56 48.97 -2.02
N ARG A 653 -42.02 48.03 -2.88
CA ARG A 653 -42.69 46.70 -2.80
C ARG A 653 -42.67 46.09 -4.26
N PRO A 654 -43.43 45.03 -4.63
CA PRO A 654 -43.73 43.70 -4.04
C PRO A 654 -43.11 42.57 -4.93
N GLY A 655 -43.30 41.25 -4.77
CA GLY A 655 -43.95 40.39 -3.75
C GLY A 655 -44.51 39.09 -4.39
N LEU A 656 -44.36 37.92 -3.74
CA LEU A 656 -44.99 36.64 -4.13
C LEU A 656 -44.97 35.63 -2.95
N ASP A 657 -45.97 34.74 -2.90
CA ASP A 657 -46.56 34.13 -1.68
C ASP A 657 -45.68 33.29 -0.71
N ASP A 658 -45.88 33.53 0.60
CA ASP A 658 -45.36 32.74 1.74
C ASP A 658 -46.07 31.37 1.93
N THR A 659 -46.13 30.53 0.88
CA THR A 659 -46.73 29.18 0.98
C THR A 659 -45.75 28.03 0.74
N PHE A 660 -44.49 28.31 0.39
CA PHE A 660 -43.48 27.28 0.13
C PHE A 660 -42.73 26.82 1.40
N PHE A 661 -42.34 27.75 2.28
CA PHE A 661 -41.48 27.44 3.44
C PHE A 661 -42.15 26.67 4.58
N GLN A 662 -43.48 26.78 4.75
CA GLN A 662 -44.19 26.09 5.85
C GLN A 662 -44.32 24.57 5.68
N ARG A 663 -43.92 23.98 4.53
CA ARG A 663 -43.99 22.52 4.31
C ARG A 663 -42.67 21.76 4.55
N LEU A 664 -41.56 22.43 4.85
CA LEU A 664 -40.24 21.79 5.00
C LEU A 664 -39.72 21.64 6.45
N GLN A 665 -40.46 22.10 7.46
CA GLN A 665 -40.10 21.92 8.89
C GLN A 665 -40.84 20.76 9.59
N GLY A 666 -41.57 19.92 8.85
CA GLY A 666 -42.41 18.85 9.43
C GLY A 666 -41.70 17.53 9.78
N LEU A 667 -40.38 17.41 9.61
CA LEU A 667 -39.68 16.10 9.55
C LEU A 667 -38.47 15.90 10.48
N SER A 668 -38.26 16.73 11.51
CA SER A 668 -37.27 16.47 12.57
C SER A 668 -37.87 15.95 13.89
N CYS A 669 -39.17 16.08 14.10
CA CYS A 669 -39.84 15.83 15.40
C CYS A 669 -40.28 14.37 15.63
N ILE A 670 -39.37 13.40 15.45
CA ILE A 670 -39.60 11.98 15.86
C ILE A 670 -38.47 11.41 16.73
N PHE A 671 -37.25 11.96 16.71
CA PHE A 671 -36.08 11.35 17.40
C PHE A 671 -35.69 11.96 18.76
N GLU A 672 -36.44 12.92 19.31
CA GLU A 672 -36.11 13.62 20.56
C GLU A 672 -37.03 13.25 21.75
N ALA A 673 -37.57 12.02 21.77
CA ALA A 673 -38.58 11.57 22.73
C ALA A 673 -38.16 10.37 23.62
N ALA A 674 -36.86 10.24 23.95
CA ALA A 674 -36.35 9.04 24.63
C ALA A 674 -35.31 9.26 25.76
N HIS A 675 -35.12 10.47 26.28
CA HIS A 675 -33.97 10.76 27.17
C HIS A 675 -34.26 11.52 28.49
N HIS A 676 -35.50 11.49 29.01
CA HIS A 676 -35.85 12.29 30.20
C HIS A 676 -36.70 11.63 31.31
N VAL A 677 -36.62 10.31 31.50
CA VAL A 677 -37.17 9.62 32.69
C VAL A 677 -36.17 8.60 33.27
N ALA A 678 -35.35 9.02 34.27
CA ALA A 678 -34.76 8.14 35.32
C ALA A 678 -33.76 8.89 36.26
N VAL A 679 -34.16 9.99 36.92
CA VAL A 679 -33.32 10.62 37.97
C VAL A 679 -33.89 10.37 39.36
N LYS A 680 -33.60 9.19 39.94
CA LYS A 680 -33.58 9.00 41.41
C LYS A 680 -32.91 7.69 41.83
N ASN A 681 -31.71 7.83 42.40
CA ASN A 681 -31.15 7.12 43.57
C ASN A 681 -29.65 6.81 43.42
N ARG A 682 -28.80 7.68 43.99
CA ARG A 682 -27.41 7.34 44.33
C ARG A 682 -27.40 6.61 45.67
N ALA A 683 -26.88 5.40 45.71
CA ALA A 683 -26.41 4.74 46.94
C ALA A 683 -24.88 4.61 46.89
N ARG A 684 -24.24 4.74 48.06
CA ARG A 684 -22.77 4.83 48.19
C ARG A 684 -22.10 3.48 47.94
N TYR A 685 -20.91 3.48 47.33
CA TYR A 685 -19.86 2.48 47.65
C TYR A 685 -18.47 3.11 47.72
N LYS A 686 -17.59 2.53 48.55
CA LYS A 686 -16.25 3.03 48.84
C LYS A 686 -15.24 2.61 47.76
N VAL A 687 -14.22 3.43 47.55
CA VAL A 687 -12.93 3.02 46.99
C VAL A 687 -12.00 2.60 48.12
N PRO A 688 -11.39 1.41 48.05
CA PRO A 688 -10.10 1.10 48.67
C PRO A 688 -9.00 1.13 47.58
N GLY A 689 -8.02 2.03 47.72
CA GLY A 689 -6.82 2.01 46.89
C GLY A 689 -5.80 0.98 47.39
N ARG A 690 -4.75 0.70 46.59
CA ARG A 690 -3.55 0.02 47.08
C ARG A 690 -2.32 0.45 46.26
N GLU A 691 -1.18 0.60 46.92
CA GLU A 691 0.04 1.15 46.32
C GLU A 691 0.80 0.16 45.41
N SER A 692 1.59 0.73 44.51
CA SER A 692 2.54 0.02 43.63
C SER A 692 3.91 -0.15 44.30
N ASN A 693 4.18 -1.35 44.83
CA ASN A 693 5.55 -1.75 45.20
C ASN A 693 6.16 -2.56 44.05
N HIS A 694 7.20 -2.03 43.41
CA HIS A 694 7.99 -2.78 42.43
C HIS A 694 8.87 -3.82 43.13
N VAL A 695 8.68 -5.09 42.77
CA VAL A 695 9.58 -6.19 43.17
C VAL A 695 10.10 -6.83 41.89
N VAL A 696 11.37 -6.58 41.58
CA VAL A 696 12.08 -7.31 40.51
C VAL A 696 12.25 -8.76 40.97
N ARG A 697 11.83 -9.73 40.13
CA ARG A 697 12.12 -11.14 40.31
C ARG A 697 12.83 -11.69 39.08
N THR A 698 14.08 -12.08 39.27
CA THR A 698 14.82 -12.95 38.35
C THR A 698 14.21 -14.34 38.33
N PHE A 699 14.12 -14.97 37.16
CA PHE A 699 13.63 -16.34 37.02
C PHE A 699 14.72 -17.36 37.39
N PRO A 700 14.43 -18.39 38.21
CA PRO A 700 15.30 -19.55 38.36
C PRO A 700 15.10 -20.52 37.20
N THR A 701 16.18 -20.90 36.51
CA THR A 701 16.16 -21.98 35.51
C THR A 701 16.21 -23.35 36.20
N THR A 702 15.37 -24.28 35.74
CA THR A 702 15.50 -25.70 36.10
C THR A 702 16.46 -26.41 35.13
N PRO A 703 17.35 -27.30 35.62
CA PRO A 703 18.33 -27.99 34.77
C PRO A 703 17.69 -29.02 33.84
N PRO A 704 18.34 -29.37 32.71
CA PRO A 704 17.86 -30.41 31.81
C PRO A 704 17.90 -31.80 32.47
N LYS A 705 17.00 -32.69 32.06
CA LYS A 705 17.06 -34.12 32.40
C LYS A 705 17.78 -34.88 31.29
N THR A 706 18.77 -35.67 31.68
CA THR A 706 19.58 -36.53 30.80
C THR A 706 18.87 -37.88 30.47
N PRO A 707 19.33 -38.60 29.43
CA PRO A 707 18.50 -39.60 28.75
C PRO A 707 18.64 -41.04 29.24
N LEU A 708 17.51 -41.75 29.21
CA LEU A 708 17.27 -43.20 29.23
C LEU A 708 15.96 -43.40 28.43
N GLU A 709 15.73 -44.45 27.63
CA GLU A 709 16.42 -45.72 27.43
C GLU A 709 16.14 -46.24 25.99
N GLN A 710 17.03 -47.05 25.40
CA GLN A 710 16.83 -47.64 24.06
C GLN A 710 16.37 -49.11 24.15
N PRO A 711 15.42 -49.54 23.30
CA PRO A 711 15.33 -50.92 22.82
C PRO A 711 16.11 -51.13 21.51
N SER A 712 16.78 -52.27 21.37
CA SER A 712 17.52 -52.69 20.16
C SER A 712 16.63 -53.47 19.17
N PRO A 713 17.04 -53.68 17.91
CA PRO A 713 16.13 -54.11 16.84
C PRO A 713 16.00 -55.65 16.69
N PRO A 714 14.91 -56.14 16.07
CA PRO A 714 14.88 -57.43 15.39
C PRO A 714 15.55 -57.34 14.00
N SER A 715 15.90 -58.50 13.43
CA SER A 715 16.74 -58.67 12.24
C SER A 715 16.02 -58.50 10.89
N ASP A 716 16.83 -58.46 9.84
CA ASP A 716 16.46 -58.49 8.42
C ASP A 716 15.41 -59.56 8.05
N ASP A 717 14.56 -59.26 7.06
CA ASP A 717 14.44 -60.16 5.90
C ASP A 717 13.98 -59.43 4.62
N THR A 718 14.52 -59.90 3.50
CA THR A 718 14.39 -59.52 2.07
C THR A 718 13.22 -58.65 1.56
N SER A 719 13.59 -57.50 0.96
CA SER A 719 13.13 -56.95 -0.34
C SER A 719 11.64 -56.92 -0.72
N THR A 720 11.09 -55.72 -0.93
CA THR A 720 10.13 -55.43 -2.02
C THR A 720 10.27 -53.97 -2.48
N SER A 721 9.62 -53.60 -3.59
CA SER A 721 9.81 -52.34 -4.32
C SER A 721 8.96 -51.17 -3.80
N SER A 722 9.56 -49.97 -3.82
CA SER A 722 8.94 -48.65 -4.02
C SER A 722 7.43 -48.48 -3.80
N GLU A 723 7.08 -47.76 -2.72
CA GLU A 723 5.90 -46.89 -2.64
C GLU A 723 6.18 -45.84 -1.55
N ASP A 724 6.14 -44.55 -1.89
CA ASP A 724 6.18 -43.45 -0.91
C ASP A 724 4.74 -43.20 -0.45
N ASP A 725 4.40 -43.71 0.74
CA ASP A 725 3.06 -43.57 1.33
C ASP A 725 2.73 -42.08 1.61
N ASN A 726 1.84 -41.51 0.79
CA ASN A 726 1.17 -40.26 1.12
C ASN A 726 0.24 -40.48 2.32
N GLU A 727 0.60 -39.98 3.51
CA GLU A 727 -0.28 -39.96 4.68
C GLU A 727 -1.51 -39.06 4.43
N GLU A 728 -2.56 -39.58 3.76
CA GLU A 728 -3.85 -38.88 3.59
C GLU A 728 -4.44 -38.52 4.96
N THR A 729 -4.51 -37.23 5.26
CA THR A 729 -5.04 -36.73 6.53
C THR A 729 -6.57 -36.93 6.57
N PRO A 730 -7.14 -37.55 7.63
CA PRO A 730 -8.52 -38.04 7.59
C PRO A 730 -9.55 -36.90 7.64
N LEU A 731 -10.42 -36.84 6.63
CA LEU A 731 -11.46 -35.81 6.48
C LEU A 731 -12.32 -35.61 7.75
N PRO A 732 -12.53 -34.36 8.21
CA PRO A 732 -13.33 -34.06 9.40
C PRO A 732 -14.84 -34.06 9.10
N VAL A 733 -15.35 -35.20 8.61
CA VAL A 733 -16.72 -35.41 8.12
C VAL A 733 -17.80 -34.83 9.03
N ARG A 734 -17.62 -34.89 10.36
CA ARG A 734 -18.59 -34.34 11.33
C ARG A 734 -18.76 -32.83 11.24
N GLN A 735 -17.66 -32.07 11.12
CA GLN A 735 -17.74 -30.60 11.01
C GLN A 735 -18.22 -30.19 9.61
N LEU A 736 -17.74 -30.88 8.57
CA LEU A 736 -18.18 -30.65 7.19
C LEU A 736 -19.69 -30.88 7.02
N LEU A 737 -20.26 -31.94 7.61
CA LEU A 737 -21.72 -32.19 7.57
C LEU A 737 -22.54 -31.13 8.33
N LEU A 738 -22.03 -30.60 9.44
CA LEU A 738 -22.70 -29.52 10.19
C LEU A 738 -22.67 -28.20 9.41
N LEU A 739 -21.54 -27.88 8.77
CA LEU A 739 -21.39 -26.71 7.90
C LEU A 739 -22.31 -26.84 6.67
N ALA A 740 -22.36 -28.02 6.07
CA ALA A 740 -23.21 -28.33 4.93
C ALA A 740 -24.71 -28.23 5.26
N PHE A 741 -25.14 -28.65 6.46
CA PHE A 741 -26.51 -28.48 6.92
C PHE A 741 -26.89 -26.99 7.11
N LEU A 742 -25.98 -26.19 7.68
CA LEU A 742 -26.15 -24.75 7.83
C LEU A 742 -26.32 -24.07 6.47
N SER A 743 -25.38 -24.34 5.55
CA SER A 743 -25.39 -23.86 4.17
C SER A 743 -26.66 -24.25 3.41
N LEU A 744 -27.15 -25.48 3.59
CA LEU A 744 -28.41 -25.93 2.99
C LEU A 744 -29.60 -25.11 3.51
N ALA A 745 -29.73 -24.96 4.84
CA ALA A 745 -30.85 -24.23 5.44
C ALA A 745 -30.91 -22.76 4.98
N GLU A 746 -29.74 -22.12 4.86
CA GLU A 746 -29.62 -20.75 4.33
C GLU A 746 -29.99 -20.65 2.85
N GLN A 747 -29.45 -21.54 2.00
CA GLN A 747 -29.77 -21.54 0.57
C GLN A 747 -31.23 -21.88 0.30
N THR A 748 -31.85 -22.82 1.03
CA THR A 748 -33.29 -23.09 0.91
C THR A 748 -34.10 -21.85 1.30
N ALA A 749 -33.73 -21.15 2.37
CA ALA A 749 -34.41 -19.93 2.80
C ALA A 749 -34.33 -18.82 1.75
N LEU A 750 -33.12 -18.44 1.32
CA LEU A 750 -32.90 -17.35 0.35
C LEU A 750 -33.50 -17.67 -1.03
N ASN A 751 -33.29 -18.87 -1.57
CA ASN A 751 -33.82 -19.23 -2.90
C ASN A 751 -35.34 -19.46 -2.90
N SER A 752 -36.01 -19.54 -1.73
CA SER A 752 -37.47 -19.59 -1.66
C SER A 752 -38.17 -18.30 -2.08
N ILE A 753 -37.47 -17.16 -2.07
CA ILE A 753 -38.03 -15.85 -2.39
C ILE A 753 -38.30 -15.70 -3.90
N SER A 754 -37.43 -16.26 -4.76
CA SER A 754 -37.41 -15.96 -6.20
C SER A 754 -38.69 -16.28 -7.00
N PRO A 755 -39.48 -17.34 -6.72
CA PRO A 755 -40.65 -17.65 -7.54
C PRO A 755 -41.84 -16.70 -7.31
N TYR A 756 -41.93 -16.09 -6.13
CA TYR A 756 -43.06 -15.23 -5.75
C TYR A 756 -42.71 -13.74 -5.68
N LEU A 757 -41.43 -13.38 -5.77
CA LEU A 757 -40.96 -11.99 -5.70
C LEU A 757 -41.65 -11.05 -6.71
N PRO A 758 -41.90 -11.42 -7.98
CA PRO A 758 -42.62 -10.56 -8.92
C PRO A 758 -44.08 -10.31 -8.50
N GLU A 759 -44.83 -11.35 -8.13
CA GLU A 759 -46.22 -11.22 -7.67
C GLU A 759 -46.31 -10.39 -6.38
N MET A 760 -45.36 -10.58 -5.46
CA MET A 760 -45.29 -9.77 -4.25
C MET A 760 -45.03 -8.29 -4.55
N VAL A 761 -44.16 -7.97 -5.52
CA VAL A 761 -43.93 -6.59 -5.97
C VAL A 761 -45.17 -6.01 -6.65
N VAL A 762 -45.86 -6.76 -7.53
CA VAL A 762 -47.14 -6.36 -8.14
C VAL A 762 -48.21 -6.06 -7.09
N SER A 763 -48.24 -6.80 -5.98
CA SER A 763 -49.23 -6.61 -4.91
C SER A 763 -49.02 -5.34 -4.05
N MET A 764 -47.91 -4.60 -4.25
CA MET A 764 -47.62 -3.39 -3.47
C MET A 764 -48.32 -2.15 -4.05
N PRO A 765 -48.90 -1.27 -3.20
CA PRO A 765 -49.56 -0.07 -3.67
C PRO A 765 -48.55 0.93 -4.25
N GLY A 766 -48.88 1.46 -5.44
CA GLY A 766 -48.11 2.51 -6.12
C GLY A 766 -47.12 2.04 -7.19
N ILE A 767 -46.97 0.74 -7.42
CA ILE A 767 -46.13 0.19 -8.50
C ILE A 767 -47.00 -0.08 -9.74
N PRO A 768 -46.68 0.48 -10.93
CA PRO A 768 -47.38 0.14 -12.15
C PRO A 768 -46.94 -1.23 -12.68
N PRO A 769 -47.84 -2.07 -13.24
CA PRO A 769 -47.51 -3.42 -13.71
C PRO A 769 -46.39 -3.51 -14.77
N THR A 770 -46.12 -2.42 -15.49
CA THR A 770 -45.04 -2.33 -16.48
C THR A 770 -43.65 -2.20 -15.86
N GLU A 771 -43.51 -1.68 -14.63
CA GLU A 771 -42.21 -1.41 -14.00
C GLU A 771 -41.76 -2.51 -13.03
N VAL A 772 -42.53 -3.61 -12.91
CA VAL A 772 -42.28 -4.70 -11.95
C VAL A 772 -40.86 -5.24 -12.06
N GLY A 773 -40.31 -5.37 -13.28
CA GLY A 773 -38.95 -5.82 -13.50
C GLY A 773 -37.90 -4.94 -12.82
N LEU A 774 -38.05 -3.61 -12.92
CA LEU A 774 -37.16 -2.63 -12.30
C LEU A 774 -37.20 -2.73 -10.76
N TYR A 775 -38.40 -2.80 -10.17
CA TYR A 775 -38.55 -2.92 -8.71
C TYR A 775 -38.06 -4.28 -8.17
N VAL A 776 -38.24 -5.38 -8.90
CA VAL A 776 -37.62 -6.69 -8.55
C VAL A 776 -36.09 -6.62 -8.66
N GLY A 777 -35.56 -5.99 -9.71
CA GLY A 777 -34.12 -5.81 -9.92
C GLY A 777 -33.46 -4.97 -8.82
N ILE A 778 -34.10 -3.86 -8.42
CA ILE A 778 -33.68 -3.01 -7.29
C ILE A 778 -33.60 -3.80 -5.99
N LEU A 779 -34.59 -4.66 -5.68
CA LEU A 779 -34.59 -5.47 -4.46
C LEU A 779 -33.41 -6.44 -4.40
N ALA A 780 -33.17 -7.20 -5.46
CA ALA A 780 -32.07 -8.17 -5.52
C ALA A 780 -30.69 -7.48 -5.48
N SER A 781 -30.53 -6.36 -6.18
CA SER A 781 -29.31 -5.54 -6.13
C SER A 781 -29.08 -4.89 -4.75
N ALA A 782 -30.13 -4.45 -4.06
CA ALA A 782 -30.03 -3.88 -2.71
C ALA A 782 -29.58 -4.93 -1.66
N PHE A 783 -30.08 -6.16 -1.76
CA PHE A 783 -29.60 -7.28 -0.94
C PHE A 783 -28.10 -7.56 -1.19
N ALA A 784 -27.68 -7.66 -2.46
CA ALA A 784 -26.30 -7.96 -2.81
C ALA A 784 -25.32 -6.84 -2.43
N LEU A 785 -25.72 -5.57 -2.59
CA LEU A 785 -24.92 -4.41 -2.19
C LEU A 785 -24.80 -4.29 -0.66
N ALA A 786 -25.86 -4.62 0.07
CA ALA A 786 -25.81 -4.72 1.53
C ALA A 786 -24.81 -5.80 1.98
N GLN A 787 -24.88 -7.00 1.38
CA GLN A 787 -23.96 -8.11 1.64
C GLN A 787 -22.49 -7.75 1.33
N LEU A 788 -22.24 -7.07 0.20
CA LEU A 788 -20.91 -6.54 -0.15
C LEU A 788 -20.34 -5.66 0.97
N SER A 789 -21.18 -4.80 1.57
CA SER A 789 -20.75 -3.84 2.60
C SER A 789 -20.43 -4.46 3.97
N THR A 790 -20.96 -5.65 4.29
CA THR A 790 -20.80 -6.27 5.61
C THR A 790 -19.98 -7.56 5.64
N ASN A 791 -19.71 -8.22 4.50
CA ASN A 791 -18.91 -9.44 4.48
C ASN A 791 -17.56 -9.29 5.22
N PHE A 792 -16.83 -8.19 4.98
CA PHE A 792 -15.57 -7.90 5.69
C PHE A 792 -15.78 -7.74 7.21
N LEU A 793 -16.84 -7.03 7.62
CA LEU A 793 -17.16 -6.80 9.02
C LEU A 793 -17.55 -8.10 9.75
N TRP A 794 -18.22 -9.02 9.07
CA TRP A 794 -18.55 -10.34 9.62
C TRP A 794 -17.34 -11.28 9.72
N GLY A 795 -16.43 -11.24 8.74
CA GLY A 795 -15.12 -11.89 8.84
C GLY A 795 -14.36 -11.41 10.08
N TYR A 796 -14.09 -10.11 10.16
CA TYR A 796 -13.40 -9.46 11.28
C TYR A 796 -14.08 -9.67 12.65
N ALA A 797 -15.42 -9.67 12.69
CA ALA A 797 -16.16 -10.01 13.91
C ALA A 797 -15.92 -11.46 14.34
N SER A 798 -15.77 -12.39 13.39
CA SER A 798 -15.50 -13.80 13.71
C SER A 798 -14.06 -14.03 14.20
N ASP A 799 -13.09 -13.21 13.78
CA ASP A 799 -11.72 -13.23 14.33
C ASP A 799 -11.68 -12.75 15.80
N ILE A 800 -12.51 -11.77 16.17
CA ILE A 800 -12.54 -11.21 17.54
C ILE A 800 -13.40 -12.06 18.51
N ILE A 801 -14.50 -12.61 18.01
CA ILE A 801 -15.55 -13.23 18.83
C ILE A 801 -15.46 -14.76 18.82
N GLY A 802 -14.98 -15.36 17.72
CA GLY A 802 -15.02 -16.79 17.41
C GLY A 802 -15.90 -17.08 16.19
N ARG A 803 -15.63 -18.18 15.48
CA ARG A 803 -16.44 -18.59 14.31
C ARG A 803 -17.82 -19.06 14.74
N LYS A 804 -17.89 -19.96 15.74
CA LYS A 804 -19.15 -20.51 16.25
C LYS A 804 -20.16 -19.43 16.68
N PRO A 805 -19.81 -18.44 17.53
CA PRO A 805 -20.77 -17.40 17.92
C PRO A 805 -21.22 -16.51 16.74
N VAL A 806 -20.36 -16.25 15.75
CA VAL A 806 -20.77 -15.45 14.58
C VAL A 806 -21.73 -16.19 13.67
N LEU A 807 -21.50 -17.47 13.37
CA LEU A 807 -22.45 -18.29 12.61
C LEU A 807 -23.84 -18.34 13.29
N ILE A 808 -23.86 -18.49 14.62
CA ILE A 808 -25.11 -18.49 15.40
C ILE A 808 -25.83 -17.14 15.31
N VAL A 809 -25.11 -16.02 15.47
CA VAL A 809 -25.70 -14.67 15.44
C VAL A 809 -26.19 -14.31 14.03
N GLY A 810 -25.41 -14.58 12.98
CA GLY A 810 -25.80 -14.31 11.60
C GLY A 810 -27.05 -15.09 11.18
N THR A 811 -27.06 -16.41 11.45
CA THR A 811 -28.21 -17.27 11.14
C THR A 811 -29.47 -16.86 11.92
N PHE A 812 -29.32 -16.50 13.20
CA PHE A 812 -30.44 -16.01 14.03
C PHE A 812 -30.96 -14.65 13.55
N ALA A 813 -30.09 -13.75 13.13
CA ALA A 813 -30.48 -12.45 12.58
C ALA A 813 -31.23 -12.61 11.24
N LEU A 814 -30.74 -13.49 10.35
CA LEU A 814 -31.42 -13.82 9.09
C LEU A 814 -32.80 -14.44 9.34
N MET A 815 -32.91 -15.37 10.30
CA MET A 815 -34.19 -15.95 10.76
C MET A 815 -35.19 -14.85 11.17
N CYS A 816 -34.75 -13.86 11.96
CA CYS A 816 -35.59 -12.73 12.35
C CYS A 816 -36.05 -11.90 11.13
N CYS A 817 -35.18 -11.68 10.14
CA CYS A 817 -35.55 -10.97 8.91
C CYS A 817 -36.64 -11.70 8.12
N PHE A 818 -36.58 -13.03 7.98
CA PHE A 818 -37.62 -13.82 7.32
C PHE A 818 -38.99 -13.68 8.01
N CYS A 819 -39.02 -13.71 9.35
CA CYS A 819 -40.26 -13.46 10.12
C CYS A 819 -40.88 -12.08 9.84
N VAL A 820 -40.06 -11.05 9.59
CA VAL A 820 -40.56 -9.69 9.26
C VAL A 820 -40.96 -9.58 7.78
N PHE A 821 -40.25 -10.24 6.87
CA PHE A 821 -40.47 -10.17 5.42
C PHE A 821 -41.88 -10.61 5.03
N GLY A 822 -42.37 -11.72 5.61
CA GLY A 822 -43.72 -12.22 5.39
C GLY A 822 -44.86 -11.31 5.91
N LEU A 823 -44.51 -10.23 6.62
CA LEU A 823 -45.45 -9.25 7.19
C LEU A 823 -45.40 -7.88 6.48
N CYS A 824 -44.55 -7.70 5.47
CA CYS A 824 -44.45 -6.44 4.71
C CYS A 824 -45.74 -6.15 3.91
N LYS A 825 -46.16 -4.88 3.90
CA LYS A 825 -47.36 -4.37 3.18
C LYS A 825 -47.07 -3.17 2.29
N GLN A 826 -45.82 -2.74 2.21
CA GLN A 826 -45.36 -1.59 1.45
C GLN A 826 -44.00 -1.91 0.84
N TYR A 827 -43.75 -1.49 -0.39
CA TYR A 827 -42.50 -1.80 -1.09
C TYR A 827 -41.24 -1.34 -0.33
N TRP A 828 -41.28 -0.16 0.33
CA TRP A 828 -40.15 0.30 1.14
C TRP A 828 -39.81 -0.62 2.32
N GLN A 829 -40.80 -1.33 2.88
CA GLN A 829 -40.56 -2.31 3.95
C GLN A 829 -39.82 -3.53 3.40
N ILE A 830 -40.20 -3.99 2.21
CA ILE A 830 -39.53 -5.07 1.49
C ILE A 830 -38.07 -4.71 1.21
N VAL A 831 -37.81 -3.48 0.73
CA VAL A 831 -36.44 -2.95 0.50
C VAL A 831 -35.64 -2.92 1.81
N VAL A 832 -36.18 -2.35 2.90
CA VAL A 832 -35.47 -2.27 4.19
C VAL A 832 -35.17 -3.66 4.76
N VAL A 833 -36.10 -4.62 4.63
CA VAL A 833 -35.87 -5.99 5.11
C VAL A 833 -34.89 -6.75 4.21
N HIS A 834 -34.88 -6.56 2.88
CA HIS A 834 -33.84 -7.13 2.02
C HIS A 834 -32.45 -6.56 2.29
N ILE A 835 -32.35 -5.25 2.54
CA ILE A 835 -31.09 -4.64 3.01
C ILE A 835 -30.69 -5.27 4.35
N ALA A 836 -31.60 -5.44 5.31
CA ALA A 836 -31.30 -6.11 6.57
C ALA A 836 -30.87 -7.58 6.39
N MET A 837 -31.50 -8.34 5.49
CA MET A 837 -31.09 -9.71 5.14
C MET A 837 -29.66 -9.76 4.59
N GLY A 838 -29.28 -8.82 3.72
CA GLY A 838 -27.91 -8.72 3.20
C GLY A 838 -26.90 -8.27 4.26
N LEU A 839 -27.22 -7.22 5.01
CA LEU A 839 -26.36 -6.69 6.08
C LEU A 839 -26.08 -7.73 7.17
N LEU A 840 -27.08 -8.54 7.55
CA LEU A 840 -27.03 -9.44 8.71
C LEU A 840 -26.62 -10.88 8.39
N ASN A 841 -26.42 -11.24 7.13
CA ASN A 841 -25.96 -12.59 6.76
C ASN A 841 -24.45 -12.79 7.01
N GLY A 842 -24.08 -13.00 8.27
CA GLY A 842 -22.68 -13.27 8.65
C GLY A 842 -22.13 -14.62 8.21
N ASN A 843 -23.00 -15.57 7.82
CA ASN A 843 -22.57 -16.89 7.34
C ASN A 843 -21.81 -16.79 6.02
N ALA A 844 -22.24 -15.91 5.12
CA ALA A 844 -21.64 -15.75 3.80
C ALA A 844 -20.13 -15.39 3.84
N ALA A 845 -19.67 -14.75 4.93
CA ALA A 845 -18.26 -14.51 5.18
C ALA A 845 -17.61 -15.61 6.04
N CYS A 846 -18.28 -16.09 7.09
CA CYS A 846 -17.67 -16.99 8.07
C CYS A 846 -17.63 -18.47 7.64
N VAL A 847 -18.56 -18.93 6.78
CA VAL A 847 -18.61 -20.33 6.29
C VAL A 847 -17.40 -20.69 5.41
N PRO A 848 -16.98 -19.86 4.44
CA PRO A 848 -15.74 -20.12 3.69
C PRO A 848 -14.48 -20.12 4.56
N THR A 849 -14.39 -19.23 5.56
CA THR A 849 -13.27 -19.20 6.50
C THR A 849 -13.19 -20.49 7.33
N VAL A 850 -14.32 -20.94 7.87
CA VAL A 850 -14.42 -22.22 8.60
C VAL A 850 -14.03 -23.40 7.70
N LEU A 851 -14.46 -23.41 6.43
CA LEU A 851 -14.06 -24.47 5.50
C LEU A 851 -12.53 -24.51 5.34
N GLY A 852 -11.88 -23.37 5.12
CA GLY A 852 -10.43 -23.27 5.00
C GLY A 852 -9.66 -23.66 6.28
N GLU A 853 -10.19 -23.33 7.46
CA GLU A 853 -9.63 -23.76 8.76
C GLU A 853 -9.77 -25.27 9.03
N VAL A 854 -10.68 -25.94 8.32
CA VAL A 854 -11.08 -27.34 8.55
C VAL A 854 -10.60 -28.28 7.43
N THR A 855 -10.08 -27.77 6.31
CA THR A 855 -9.60 -28.60 5.18
C THR A 855 -8.13 -28.38 4.84
N ASP A 856 -7.33 -29.43 5.01
CA ASP A 856 -5.93 -29.54 4.56
C ASP A 856 -5.81 -29.51 3.03
N ARG A 857 -4.67 -29.03 2.50
CA ARG A 857 -4.46 -28.80 1.05
C ARG A 857 -4.64 -30.05 0.20
N SER A 858 -4.15 -31.20 0.68
CA SER A 858 -4.31 -32.52 0.08
C SER A 858 -5.78 -32.91 -0.17
N ASN A 859 -6.69 -32.43 0.68
CA ASN A 859 -8.11 -32.77 0.67
C ASN A 859 -9.03 -31.71 0.04
N GLN A 860 -8.49 -30.54 -0.33
CA GLN A 860 -9.30 -29.41 -0.80
C GLN A 860 -10.03 -29.71 -2.13
N SER A 861 -9.40 -30.40 -3.08
CA SER A 861 -10.03 -30.78 -4.37
C SER A 861 -11.31 -31.62 -4.19
N ARG A 862 -11.28 -32.61 -3.29
CA ARG A 862 -12.42 -33.46 -2.92
C ARG A 862 -13.49 -32.66 -2.19
N ALA A 863 -13.09 -31.77 -1.26
CA ALA A 863 -14.03 -30.91 -0.53
C ALA A 863 -14.75 -29.91 -1.45
N PHE A 864 -14.04 -29.25 -2.37
CA PHE A 864 -14.61 -28.34 -3.37
C PHE A 864 -15.45 -29.04 -4.43
N THR A 865 -15.31 -30.35 -4.61
CA THR A 865 -16.21 -31.15 -5.45
C THR A 865 -17.57 -31.38 -4.78
N TYR A 866 -17.58 -31.85 -3.53
CA TYR A 866 -18.82 -32.29 -2.88
C TYR A 866 -19.63 -31.15 -2.22
N LEU A 867 -18.99 -30.10 -1.72
CA LEU A 867 -19.73 -29.03 -1.02
C LEU A 867 -20.70 -28.26 -1.96
N PRO A 868 -20.34 -27.95 -3.23
CA PRO A 868 -21.28 -27.45 -4.23
C PRO A 868 -22.51 -28.33 -4.48
N VAL A 869 -22.41 -29.66 -4.40
CA VAL A 869 -23.59 -30.55 -4.54
C VAL A 869 -24.62 -30.29 -3.45
N ILE A 870 -24.17 -29.96 -2.24
CA ILE A 870 -25.07 -29.68 -1.11
C ILE A 870 -25.65 -28.27 -1.20
N TYR A 871 -24.87 -27.28 -1.66
CA TYR A 871 -25.42 -25.96 -2.02
C TYR A 871 -26.49 -26.07 -3.12
N SER A 872 -26.28 -26.90 -4.15
CA SER A 872 -27.25 -27.16 -5.23
C SER A 872 -28.60 -27.70 -4.70
N LEU A 873 -28.62 -28.43 -3.59
CA LEU A 873 -29.83 -28.98 -2.97
C LEU A 873 -30.74 -27.88 -2.38
N GLY A 874 -30.18 -26.72 -2.03
CA GLY A 874 -30.92 -25.50 -1.72
C GLY A 874 -31.67 -24.92 -2.93
N SER A 875 -31.13 -25.08 -4.15
CA SER A 875 -31.74 -24.57 -5.38
C SER A 875 -32.96 -25.37 -5.86
N ILE A 876 -33.13 -26.61 -5.37
CA ILE A 876 -34.35 -27.40 -5.57
C ILE A 876 -35.38 -27.05 -4.50
N THR A 877 -34.97 -27.15 -3.23
CA THR A 877 -35.86 -27.06 -2.07
C THR A 877 -36.43 -25.66 -1.88
N GLY A 878 -35.63 -24.61 -2.10
CA GLY A 878 -36.07 -23.22 -1.96
C GLY A 878 -37.24 -22.90 -2.91
N PRO A 879 -37.04 -22.93 -4.23
CA PRO A 879 -38.09 -22.58 -5.21
C PRO A 879 -39.35 -23.43 -5.10
N ALA A 880 -39.24 -24.73 -4.80
CA ALA A 880 -40.39 -25.60 -4.55
C ALA A 880 -41.23 -25.09 -3.37
N LEU A 881 -40.60 -24.88 -2.21
CA LEU A 881 -41.29 -24.43 -1.00
C LEU A 881 -41.83 -23.00 -1.16
N GLY A 882 -41.06 -22.11 -1.78
CA GLY A 882 -41.46 -20.76 -2.12
C GLY A 882 -42.75 -20.72 -2.94
N GLY A 883 -42.73 -21.32 -4.14
CA GLY A 883 -43.86 -21.31 -5.06
C GLY A 883 -45.10 -22.07 -4.57
N ILE A 884 -44.92 -23.17 -3.82
CA ILE A 884 -46.03 -24.03 -3.37
C ILE A 884 -46.76 -23.45 -2.15
N LEU A 885 -46.17 -22.53 -1.39
CA LEU A 885 -46.75 -22.02 -0.13
C LEU A 885 -47.48 -20.67 -0.24
N VAL A 886 -47.32 -19.92 -1.33
CA VAL A 886 -48.05 -18.67 -1.58
C VAL A 886 -49.57 -18.87 -1.47
N GLY A 887 -50.25 -17.88 -0.88
CA GLY A 887 -51.72 -17.82 -0.76
C GLY A 887 -52.33 -18.68 0.36
N LYS A 888 -51.60 -19.66 0.91
CA LYS A 888 -52.15 -20.63 1.89
C LYS A 888 -52.45 -20.06 3.28
N THR A 889 -51.89 -18.90 3.64
CA THR A 889 -52.14 -18.21 4.93
C THR A 889 -53.32 -17.22 4.91
N GLY A 890 -54.09 -17.17 3.82
CA GLY A 890 -55.26 -16.30 3.69
C GLY A 890 -54.93 -14.87 3.21
N PRO A 891 -55.96 -14.07 2.87
CA PRO A 891 -55.81 -12.88 2.03
C PRO A 891 -55.11 -11.69 2.71
N ALA A 892 -54.98 -11.70 4.04
CA ALA A 892 -54.35 -10.60 4.78
C ALA A 892 -52.82 -10.57 4.69
N PHE A 893 -52.20 -11.75 4.44
CA PHE A 893 -50.75 -11.95 4.30
C PHE A 893 -50.46 -13.18 3.41
N PRO A 894 -50.59 -13.07 2.07
CA PRO A 894 -50.48 -14.21 1.15
C PRO A 894 -49.07 -14.82 1.08
N PHE A 895 -48.01 -14.05 1.40
CA PHE A 895 -46.60 -14.50 1.34
C PHE A 895 -46.05 -14.97 2.70
N LEU A 896 -46.87 -15.05 3.74
CA LEU A 896 -46.38 -15.36 5.10
C LEU A 896 -45.95 -16.84 5.27
N ALA A 897 -46.66 -17.78 4.64
CA ALA A 897 -46.38 -19.21 4.75
C ALA A 897 -44.94 -19.64 4.36
N PRO A 898 -44.38 -19.28 3.17
CA PRO A 898 -43.00 -19.65 2.84
C PRO A 898 -41.98 -19.01 3.79
N ASN A 899 -42.23 -17.78 4.25
CA ASN A 899 -41.34 -17.06 5.15
C ASN A 899 -41.28 -17.66 6.56
N ILE A 900 -42.41 -18.14 7.10
CA ILE A 900 -42.43 -18.88 8.37
C ILE A 900 -41.65 -20.20 8.24
N LEU A 901 -41.75 -20.91 7.12
CA LEU A 901 -41.00 -22.15 6.91
C LEU A 901 -39.49 -21.90 6.78
N ALA A 902 -39.09 -20.87 6.02
CA ALA A 902 -37.69 -20.44 5.92
C ALA A 902 -37.11 -20.09 7.30
N ALA A 903 -37.85 -19.32 8.12
CA ALA A 903 -37.46 -19.02 9.49
C ALA A 903 -37.37 -20.28 10.38
N ALA A 904 -38.30 -21.24 10.25
CA ALA A 904 -38.24 -22.50 11.00
C ALA A 904 -37.02 -23.36 10.63
N MET A 905 -36.61 -23.38 9.35
CA MET A 905 -35.39 -24.06 8.90
C MET A 905 -34.12 -23.38 9.47
N LEU A 906 -34.05 -22.05 9.42
CA LEU A 906 -32.94 -21.28 10.01
C LEU A 906 -32.88 -21.44 11.54
N ALA A 907 -34.02 -21.50 12.23
CA ALA A 907 -34.09 -21.80 13.67
C ALA A 907 -33.52 -23.19 14.00
N CYS A 908 -33.81 -24.20 13.17
CA CYS A 908 -33.22 -25.53 13.30
C CYS A 908 -31.70 -25.48 13.12
N ALA A 909 -31.19 -24.77 12.11
CA ALA A 909 -29.76 -24.58 11.88
C ALA A 909 -29.05 -23.86 13.06
N VAL A 910 -29.66 -22.82 13.64
CA VAL A 910 -29.16 -22.16 14.86
C VAL A 910 -29.00 -23.17 16.01
N VAL A 911 -30.00 -24.02 16.26
CA VAL A 911 -29.95 -25.04 17.31
C VAL A 911 -28.88 -26.10 17.01
N VAL A 912 -28.78 -26.56 15.75
CA VAL A 912 -27.80 -27.56 15.32
C VAL A 912 -26.36 -27.06 15.52
N VAL A 913 -26.05 -25.84 15.06
CA VAL A 913 -24.73 -25.23 15.24
C VAL A 913 -24.46 -24.95 16.72
N TRP A 914 -25.44 -24.45 17.47
CA TRP A 914 -25.29 -24.19 18.90
C TRP A 914 -24.93 -25.44 19.71
N ILE A 915 -25.54 -26.59 19.40
CA ILE A 915 -25.29 -27.85 20.13
C ILE A 915 -24.02 -28.55 19.64
N TRP A 916 -23.88 -28.81 18.33
CA TRP A 916 -22.91 -29.80 17.81
C TRP A 916 -21.66 -29.21 17.14
N PHE A 917 -21.66 -27.95 16.70
CA PHE A 917 -20.47 -27.34 16.10
C PHE A 917 -19.40 -27.08 17.18
N GLU A 918 -18.12 -27.32 16.89
CA GLU A 918 -16.99 -27.05 17.79
C GLU A 918 -16.29 -25.74 17.37
N GLU A 919 -15.62 -25.04 18.29
CA GLU A 919 -14.92 -23.79 17.96
C GLU A 919 -13.58 -24.11 17.28
N THR A 920 -13.34 -23.55 16.10
CA THR A 920 -12.10 -23.73 15.32
C THR A 920 -10.99 -22.77 15.76
N LEU A 921 -11.35 -21.53 16.13
CA LEU A 921 -10.41 -20.47 16.48
C LEU A 921 -9.65 -20.77 17.79
N ASP A 922 -8.33 -20.61 17.77
CA ASP A 922 -7.47 -20.93 18.91
C ASP A 922 -7.42 -19.83 19.98
N LYS A 923 -7.08 -20.21 21.22
CA LYS A 923 -7.11 -19.31 22.40
C LYS A 923 -5.74 -18.79 22.83
N SER A 924 -4.67 -19.29 22.22
CA SER A 924 -3.29 -18.82 22.42
C SER A 924 -3.03 -17.42 21.86
N GLU A 925 -3.70 -17.04 20.77
CA GLU A 925 -3.39 -15.81 20.02
C GLU A 925 -4.18 -14.56 20.47
N VAL A 926 -5.31 -14.76 21.19
CA VAL A 926 -6.23 -13.65 21.54
C VAL A 926 -5.81 -12.96 22.86
N ASN A 927 -4.73 -12.20 22.83
CA ASN A 927 -4.29 -11.35 23.95
C ASN A 927 -4.80 -9.89 23.87
N PHE A 928 -5.98 -9.69 23.26
CA PHE A 928 -6.67 -8.40 23.22
C PHE A 928 -7.68 -8.27 24.38
N GLU A 929 -7.61 -7.17 25.13
CA GLU A 929 -8.57 -6.85 26.19
C GLU A 929 -9.99 -6.65 25.61
N LYS A 930 -10.86 -7.67 25.74
CA LYS A 930 -12.24 -7.60 25.22
C LYS A 930 -12.97 -6.35 25.75
N PRO A 931 -13.56 -5.50 24.88
CA PRO A 931 -14.16 -4.23 25.33
C PRO A 931 -15.25 -4.41 26.39
N ALA A 932 -15.39 -3.42 27.29
CA ALA A 932 -16.31 -3.52 28.43
C ALA A 932 -17.77 -3.77 28.03
N TRP A 933 -18.22 -3.26 26.87
CA TRP A 933 -19.56 -3.52 26.35
C TRP A 933 -19.73 -4.97 25.88
N VAL A 934 -18.70 -5.59 25.29
CA VAL A 934 -18.69 -7.00 24.89
C VAL A 934 -18.73 -7.91 26.11
N ARG A 935 -17.96 -7.60 27.18
CA ARG A 935 -18.04 -8.33 28.47
C ARG A 935 -19.45 -8.25 29.05
N LYS A 936 -20.11 -7.09 28.94
CA LYS A 936 -21.48 -6.87 29.42
C LYS A 936 -22.53 -7.62 28.58
N LEU A 937 -22.38 -7.66 27.26
CA LEU A 937 -23.23 -8.43 26.36
C LEU A 937 -23.11 -9.94 26.61
N LEU A 938 -21.88 -10.45 26.76
CA LEU A 938 -21.61 -11.84 27.10
C LEU A 938 -22.19 -12.22 28.48
N SER A 939 -22.24 -11.30 29.44
CA SER A 939 -22.82 -11.54 30.77
C SER A 939 -24.34 -11.73 30.79
N TRP A 940 -25.05 -11.45 29.69
CA TRP A 940 -26.48 -11.78 29.54
C TRP A 940 -26.73 -13.25 29.17
N PHE A 941 -25.73 -13.98 28.67
CA PHE A 941 -25.86 -15.40 28.39
C PHE A 941 -25.57 -16.21 29.67
N PRO A 942 -26.50 -17.07 30.13
CA PRO A 942 -26.34 -17.80 31.39
C PRO A 942 -25.18 -18.79 31.31
N GLY A 943 -24.08 -18.47 32.01
CA GLY A 943 -22.84 -19.25 31.97
C GLY A 943 -22.99 -20.66 32.52
N ARG A 944 -22.91 -21.67 31.64
CA ARG A 944 -22.71 -23.06 32.05
C ARG A 944 -21.34 -23.17 32.75
N LYS A 945 -21.31 -23.76 33.95
CA LYS A 945 -20.06 -23.95 34.72
C LYS A 945 -19.00 -24.64 33.87
N SER A 946 -17.76 -24.19 34.00
CA SER A 946 -16.60 -24.66 33.23
C SER A 946 -16.40 -26.17 33.34
N SER A 947 -16.63 -26.89 32.24
CA SER A 947 -16.07 -28.22 32.02
C SER A 947 -14.55 -28.12 31.79
N PRO A 948 -13.78 -29.21 32.00
CA PRO A 948 -12.36 -29.24 31.68
C PRO A 948 -12.10 -28.82 30.23
N GLN A 949 -11.02 -28.06 30.01
CA GLN A 949 -10.63 -27.61 28.66
C GLN A 949 -10.26 -28.82 27.81
N ARG A 950 -10.96 -29.00 26.69
CA ARG A 950 -10.41 -29.68 25.52
C ARG A 950 -9.51 -28.70 24.76
N PRO A 951 -8.46 -29.17 24.06
CA PRO A 951 -7.75 -28.36 23.07
C PRO A 951 -8.71 -27.89 21.96
N SER A 952 -8.28 -26.87 21.22
CA SER A 952 -8.86 -26.43 19.95
C SER A 952 -8.82 -27.54 18.89
N TRP A 953 -9.53 -27.36 17.77
CA TRP A 953 -9.45 -28.29 16.65
C TRP A 953 -8.07 -28.26 15.97
N SER A 954 -7.48 -27.07 15.87
CA SER A 954 -6.11 -26.80 15.39
C SER A 954 -5.04 -27.51 16.21
N ALA A 955 -5.10 -27.48 17.55
CA ALA A 955 -4.11 -28.11 18.44
C ALA A 955 -4.20 -29.66 18.49
N ARG A 956 -4.78 -30.28 17.47
CA ARG A 956 -4.87 -31.73 17.28
C ARG A 956 -4.01 -32.25 16.11
N TRP A 957 -3.41 -31.35 15.34
CA TRP A 957 -2.60 -31.67 14.17
C TRP A 957 -1.10 -31.66 14.50
N PRO A 958 -0.28 -32.57 13.94
CA PRO A 958 1.16 -32.43 13.96
C PRO A 958 1.59 -31.17 13.20
N HIS A 959 2.58 -30.43 13.71
CA HIS A 959 3.23 -29.37 12.94
C HIS A 959 4.18 -29.99 11.90
N ALA A 960 3.60 -30.47 10.79
CA ALA A 960 4.33 -30.99 9.64
C ALA A 960 5.17 -29.88 8.97
N ARG A 961 6.29 -30.28 8.36
CA ARG A 961 7.21 -29.34 7.69
C ARG A 961 6.63 -28.90 6.34
N SER A 962 6.60 -27.59 6.11
CA SER A 962 6.22 -27.00 4.82
C SER A 962 7.35 -27.14 3.79
N THR A 963 7.57 -28.34 3.26
CA THR A 963 8.46 -28.57 2.12
C THR A 963 7.80 -28.04 0.85
N SER A 964 8.41 -27.05 0.19
CA SER A 964 7.88 -26.44 -1.03
C SER A 964 8.57 -26.99 -2.27
N GLN A 965 7.88 -27.81 -3.05
CA GLN A 965 8.23 -28.13 -4.44
C GLN A 965 7.36 -27.32 -5.42
N PRO A 966 7.91 -26.87 -6.58
CA PRO A 966 7.12 -26.31 -7.67
C PRO A 966 6.36 -27.39 -8.44
N LEU A 967 5.19 -27.06 -9.02
CA LEU A 967 4.37 -27.97 -9.83
C LEU A 967 4.74 -28.03 -11.33
N LEU A 968 5.67 -27.20 -11.81
CA LEU A 968 6.23 -27.29 -13.16
C LEU A 968 7.77 -27.25 -13.11
N SER A 969 8.41 -28.35 -13.51
CA SER A 969 9.83 -28.37 -13.88
C SER A 969 10.15 -29.57 -14.79
N SER A 970 10.05 -29.37 -16.10
CA SER A 970 10.66 -30.24 -17.12
C SER A 970 11.27 -29.39 -18.23
N SER A 971 12.48 -29.74 -18.64
CA SER A 971 13.34 -28.96 -19.53
C SER A 971 13.13 -29.27 -21.02
N ILE A 972 13.35 -28.28 -21.89
CA ILE A 972 13.85 -28.46 -23.27
C ILE A 972 14.56 -27.16 -23.72
N SER A 973 15.50 -27.28 -24.66
CA SER A 973 16.37 -26.20 -25.16
C SER A 973 16.67 -26.39 -26.66
N VAL A 974 16.48 -25.33 -27.48
CA VAL A 974 16.96 -25.23 -28.87
C VAL A 974 17.29 -23.74 -29.17
N ASP A 975 18.18 -23.51 -30.14
CA ASP A 975 18.77 -22.21 -30.53
C ASP A 975 18.02 -21.44 -31.65
N SER A 976 18.50 -20.21 -31.87
CA SER A 976 18.65 -19.47 -33.15
C SER A 976 17.45 -18.89 -33.95
N ASP A 977 17.50 -17.55 -34.04
CA ASP A 977 17.46 -16.71 -35.27
C ASP A 977 16.17 -16.06 -35.83
N GLU A 978 16.44 -14.94 -36.53
CA GLU A 978 15.60 -13.93 -37.22
C GLU A 978 14.90 -12.83 -36.38
N ASP A 979 14.73 -11.66 -37.01
CA ASP A 979 14.80 -10.31 -36.42
C ASP A 979 13.47 -9.48 -36.42
N GLU A 980 13.56 -8.29 -35.81
CA GLU A 980 12.71 -7.08 -35.96
C GLU A 980 11.39 -6.88 -35.16
N ASP A 981 11.31 -5.69 -34.55
CA ASP A 981 10.16 -4.89 -34.10
C ASP A 981 9.04 -5.47 -33.20
N ASN A 982 9.18 -5.28 -31.87
CA ASN A 982 8.38 -4.26 -31.13
C ASN A 982 8.84 -3.99 -29.68
N ASP A 983 8.81 -2.72 -29.26
CA ASP A 983 8.90 -2.32 -27.85
C ASP A 983 7.54 -2.54 -27.12
N GLN A 984 7.51 -3.34 -26.05
CA GLN A 984 6.48 -3.20 -25.00
C GLN A 984 6.85 -3.85 -23.65
N ASP A 985 6.60 -3.12 -22.55
CA ASP A 985 7.07 -3.41 -21.20
C ASP A 985 6.49 -4.69 -20.54
N SER A 986 7.38 -5.44 -19.88
CA SER A 986 7.19 -6.10 -18.56
C SER A 986 8.54 -6.70 -18.16
N ASP A 987 9.21 -6.40 -17.05
CA ASP A 987 8.81 -6.00 -15.68
C ASP A 987 7.92 -7.02 -14.97
N SER A 988 8.56 -8.00 -14.34
CA SER A 988 8.02 -8.70 -13.17
C SER A 988 9.12 -8.80 -12.11
N SER A 989 8.78 -8.41 -10.88
CA SER A 989 9.63 -8.54 -9.70
C SER A 989 8.72 -8.68 -8.49
N ASP A 990 8.65 -9.89 -7.93
CA ASP A 990 7.77 -10.20 -6.79
C ASP A 990 8.27 -9.45 -5.54
N ASN A 991 7.35 -8.82 -4.83
CA ASN A 991 7.61 -8.20 -3.53
C ASN A 991 6.36 -8.33 -2.64
N LYS A 992 6.57 -8.68 -1.37
CA LYS A 992 5.52 -8.88 -0.36
C LYS A 992 4.98 -7.54 0.17
N GLN A 993 4.31 -6.79 -0.70
CA GLN A 993 3.34 -5.77 -0.31
C GLN A 993 1.94 -6.41 -0.09
N ASP A 994 0.93 -5.60 0.23
CA ASP A 994 -0.46 -6.04 0.49
C ASP A 994 -0.89 -7.17 -0.48
N PRO A 995 -1.46 -8.30 -0.01
CA PRO A 995 -1.84 -9.41 -0.89
C PRO A 995 -2.91 -8.98 -1.91
N ALA A 996 -3.74 -7.98 -1.57
CA ALA A 996 -4.71 -7.38 -2.49
C ALA A 996 -4.11 -6.36 -3.48
N ARG A 997 -2.78 -6.13 -3.48
CA ARG A 997 -2.04 -5.25 -4.41
C ARG A 997 -0.94 -5.99 -5.17
N SER A 998 -0.13 -6.86 -4.55
CA SER A 998 0.88 -7.65 -5.29
C SER A 998 0.20 -8.52 -6.36
N ALA A 999 -0.92 -9.15 -6.01
CA ALA A 999 -1.74 -9.94 -6.92
C ALA A 999 -2.40 -9.17 -8.08
N TRP A 1000 -2.14 -7.88 -8.28
CA TRP A 1000 -2.46 -7.17 -9.53
C TRP A 1000 -1.26 -7.09 -10.50
N ARG A 1001 -0.02 -7.21 -10.01
CA ARG A 1001 1.20 -7.05 -10.81
C ARG A 1001 1.70 -8.36 -11.41
N ASP A 1002 1.40 -9.49 -10.76
CA ASP A 1002 1.83 -10.83 -11.19
C ASP A 1002 0.73 -11.62 -11.93
N LEU A 1003 -0.32 -10.95 -12.42
CA LEU A 1003 -1.39 -11.59 -13.19
C LEU A 1003 -0.96 -11.83 -14.64
N SER A 1004 -0.79 -13.10 -15.01
CA SER A 1004 -0.58 -13.47 -16.42
C SER A 1004 -1.76 -13.00 -17.29
N ARG A 1005 -1.52 -12.75 -18.59
CA ARG A 1005 -2.59 -12.41 -19.56
C ARG A 1005 -3.72 -13.45 -19.52
N THR A 1006 -3.38 -14.73 -19.36
CA THR A 1006 -4.31 -15.85 -19.18
C THR A 1006 -5.14 -15.70 -17.90
N THR A 1007 -4.53 -15.39 -16.76
CA THR A 1007 -5.24 -15.16 -15.48
C THR A 1007 -6.18 -13.96 -15.56
N ILE A 1008 -5.79 -12.87 -16.25
CA ILE A 1008 -6.66 -11.71 -16.50
C ILE A 1008 -7.85 -12.10 -17.38
N LEU A 1009 -7.63 -12.86 -18.47
CA LEU A 1009 -8.71 -13.34 -19.33
C LEU A 1009 -9.68 -14.27 -18.57
N VAL A 1010 -9.18 -15.16 -17.72
CA VAL A 1010 -10.01 -16.01 -16.83
C VAL A 1010 -10.85 -15.16 -15.87
N LEU A 1011 -10.27 -14.14 -15.22
CA LEU A 1011 -11.02 -13.26 -14.30
C LEU A 1011 -12.07 -12.38 -15.02
N CYS A 1012 -11.74 -11.87 -16.21
CA CYS A 1012 -12.66 -11.07 -17.03
C CYS A 1012 -13.81 -11.91 -17.60
N THR A 1013 -13.53 -13.10 -18.13
CA THR A 1013 -14.56 -14.03 -18.58
C THR A 1013 -15.40 -14.56 -17.41
N TYR A 1014 -14.82 -14.73 -16.22
CA TYR A 1014 -15.55 -15.09 -15.01
C TYR A 1014 -16.52 -13.98 -14.56
N LEU A 1015 -16.14 -12.71 -14.64
CA LEU A 1015 -17.04 -11.58 -14.40
C LEU A 1015 -18.23 -11.61 -15.37
N VAL A 1016 -17.98 -11.82 -16.66
CA VAL A 1016 -19.04 -11.94 -17.69
C VAL A 1016 -19.95 -13.14 -17.42
N PHE A 1017 -19.37 -14.31 -17.15
CA PHE A 1017 -20.10 -15.53 -16.81
C PHE A 1017 -21.01 -15.32 -15.60
N GLN A 1018 -20.49 -14.73 -14.52
CA GLN A 1018 -21.27 -14.43 -13.31
C GLN A 1018 -22.38 -13.43 -13.61
N LEU A 1019 -22.06 -12.31 -14.26
CA LEU A 1019 -23.03 -11.27 -14.62
C LEU A 1019 -24.19 -11.85 -15.44
N SER A 1020 -23.91 -12.69 -16.43
CA SER A 1020 -24.95 -13.36 -17.24
C SER A 1020 -25.72 -14.42 -16.43
N ASN A 1021 -25.07 -15.32 -15.69
CA ASN A 1021 -25.74 -16.33 -14.86
C ASN A 1021 -26.70 -15.69 -13.83
N ILE A 1022 -26.27 -14.62 -13.17
CA ILE A 1022 -27.06 -13.88 -12.19
C ILE A 1022 -28.21 -13.13 -12.87
N SER A 1023 -27.94 -12.47 -13.99
CA SER A 1023 -28.98 -11.77 -14.77
C SER A 1023 -30.03 -12.73 -15.30
N PHE A 1024 -29.68 -13.97 -15.67
CA PHE A 1024 -30.66 -15.02 -15.99
C PHE A 1024 -31.55 -15.33 -14.78
N ASN A 1025 -30.94 -15.53 -13.60
CA ASN A 1025 -31.66 -15.91 -12.39
C ASN A 1025 -32.65 -14.83 -11.90
N SER A 1026 -32.35 -13.54 -12.13
CA SER A 1026 -33.30 -12.44 -11.87
C SER A 1026 -34.34 -12.29 -12.99
N LEU A 1027 -33.93 -12.45 -14.26
CA LEU A 1027 -34.79 -12.19 -15.41
C LEU A 1027 -35.83 -13.31 -15.65
N TYR A 1028 -35.51 -14.58 -15.36
CA TYR A 1028 -36.44 -15.68 -15.59
C TYR A 1028 -37.76 -15.55 -14.80
N PRO A 1029 -37.78 -15.32 -13.47
CA PRO A 1029 -39.03 -15.12 -12.74
C PRO A 1029 -39.84 -13.91 -13.23
N ILE A 1030 -39.16 -12.81 -13.61
CA ILE A 1030 -39.81 -11.60 -14.14
C ILE A 1030 -40.50 -11.94 -15.48
N PHE A 1031 -39.77 -12.53 -16.43
CA PHE A 1031 -40.31 -12.95 -17.73
C PHE A 1031 -41.45 -13.97 -17.58
N ALA A 1032 -41.29 -14.96 -16.70
CA ALA A 1032 -42.29 -16.00 -16.47
C ALA A 1032 -43.59 -15.43 -15.88
N ALA A 1033 -43.51 -14.49 -14.94
CA ALA A 1033 -44.68 -13.89 -14.26
C ALA A 1033 -45.32 -12.70 -15.00
N THR A 1034 -44.64 -12.10 -15.98
CA THR A 1034 -45.17 -10.97 -16.76
C THR A 1034 -46.27 -11.47 -17.74
N PRO A 1035 -47.37 -10.73 -17.96
CA PRO A 1035 -48.37 -11.08 -18.98
C PRO A 1035 -47.83 -11.04 -20.43
N PRO A 1036 -48.52 -11.68 -21.40
CA PRO A 1036 -48.26 -11.47 -22.82
C PRO A 1036 -48.46 -10.00 -23.24
N PRO A 1037 -47.77 -9.51 -24.29
CA PRO A 1037 -46.92 -10.27 -25.20
C PRO A 1037 -45.48 -10.53 -24.70
N THR A 1038 -44.98 -9.80 -23.70
CA THR A 1038 -43.55 -9.88 -23.34
C THR A 1038 -43.19 -10.94 -22.28
N GLY A 1039 -44.17 -11.51 -21.58
CA GLY A 1039 -43.98 -12.62 -20.64
C GLY A 1039 -44.90 -13.82 -20.89
N ARG A 1040 -45.04 -14.71 -19.90
CA ARG A 1040 -45.73 -16.02 -20.03
C ARG A 1040 -46.79 -16.33 -18.96
N ASP A 1041 -47.18 -15.36 -18.13
CA ASP A 1041 -48.28 -15.44 -17.13
C ASP A 1041 -48.30 -16.73 -16.27
N LEU A 1042 -47.12 -17.10 -15.74
CA LEU A 1042 -46.94 -18.29 -14.92
C LEU A 1042 -47.04 -17.97 -13.43
N LEU A 1043 -47.99 -18.63 -12.75
CA LEU A 1043 -48.14 -18.59 -11.29
C LEU A 1043 -46.83 -19.00 -10.56
N PRO A 1044 -46.52 -18.43 -9.38
CA PRO A 1044 -45.31 -18.75 -8.60
C PRO A 1044 -45.09 -20.24 -8.33
N SER A 1045 -46.16 -21.03 -8.18
CA SER A 1045 -46.06 -22.48 -8.00
C SER A 1045 -45.47 -23.19 -9.22
N ARG A 1046 -45.72 -22.68 -10.44
CA ARG A 1046 -45.17 -23.23 -11.69
C ARG A 1046 -43.72 -22.79 -11.89
N ILE A 1047 -43.40 -21.53 -11.58
CA ILE A 1047 -42.03 -20.98 -11.58
C ILE A 1047 -41.16 -21.72 -10.56
N GLY A 1048 -41.71 -22.04 -9.38
CA GLY A 1048 -41.03 -22.85 -8.37
C GLY A 1048 -40.74 -24.26 -8.87
N ILE A 1049 -41.74 -24.94 -9.46
CA ILE A 1049 -41.60 -26.30 -9.99
C ILE A 1049 -40.59 -26.37 -11.15
N SER A 1050 -40.61 -25.42 -12.10
CA SER A 1050 -39.67 -25.43 -13.24
C SER A 1050 -38.21 -25.24 -12.79
N LEU A 1051 -37.96 -24.32 -11.85
CA LEU A 1051 -36.65 -24.14 -11.22
C LEU A 1051 -36.21 -25.40 -10.46
N SER A 1052 -37.11 -26.04 -9.71
CA SER A 1052 -36.80 -27.26 -8.96
C SER A 1052 -36.49 -28.47 -9.86
N ILE A 1053 -37.19 -28.63 -10.98
CA ILE A 1053 -36.91 -29.68 -11.97
C ILE A 1053 -35.52 -29.46 -12.60
N ALA A 1054 -35.21 -28.22 -12.97
CA ALA A 1054 -33.89 -27.88 -13.50
C ALA A 1054 -32.78 -28.12 -12.46
N GLY A 1055 -33.01 -27.75 -11.18
CA GLY A 1055 -32.09 -28.06 -10.08
C GLY A 1055 -31.88 -29.56 -9.87
N MET A 1056 -32.93 -30.39 -10.02
CA MET A 1056 -32.84 -31.84 -9.91
C MET A 1056 -31.98 -32.46 -11.03
N ALA A 1057 -32.19 -32.05 -12.28
CA ALA A 1057 -31.31 -32.43 -13.39
C ALA A 1057 -29.85 -31.98 -13.15
N THR A 1058 -29.67 -30.80 -12.55
CA THR A 1058 -28.35 -30.26 -12.20
C THR A 1058 -27.63 -31.11 -11.15
N ILE A 1059 -28.30 -31.60 -10.10
CA ILE A 1059 -27.67 -32.51 -9.13
C ILE A 1059 -27.31 -33.85 -9.76
N ILE A 1060 -28.17 -34.41 -10.62
CA ILE A 1060 -27.87 -35.67 -11.34
C ILE A 1060 -26.60 -35.50 -12.19
N PHE A 1061 -26.49 -34.39 -12.92
CA PHE A 1061 -25.27 -34.07 -13.66
C PHE A 1061 -24.06 -33.90 -12.74
N GLN A 1062 -24.18 -33.08 -11.69
CA GLN A 1062 -23.06 -32.75 -10.79
C GLN A 1062 -22.53 -33.98 -10.02
N ALA A 1063 -23.41 -34.95 -9.70
CA ALA A 1063 -23.05 -36.17 -8.98
C ALA A 1063 -22.51 -37.31 -9.86
N PHE A 1064 -22.96 -37.43 -11.12
CA PHE A 1064 -22.66 -38.59 -11.97
C PHE A 1064 -22.02 -38.29 -13.32
N LEU A 1065 -22.26 -37.10 -13.90
CA LEU A 1065 -21.82 -36.77 -15.26
C LEU A 1065 -20.68 -35.75 -15.28
N PHE A 1066 -20.64 -34.82 -14.32
CA PHE A 1066 -19.67 -33.71 -14.33
C PHE A 1066 -18.22 -34.19 -14.27
N GLN A 1067 -17.91 -35.21 -13.45
CA GLN A 1067 -16.54 -35.75 -13.35
C GLN A 1067 -16.05 -36.43 -14.64
N PRO A 1068 -16.75 -37.43 -15.23
CA PRO A 1068 -16.32 -38.00 -16.51
C PRO A 1068 -16.38 -37.00 -17.68
N PHE A 1069 -17.24 -35.97 -17.60
CA PHE A 1069 -17.26 -34.88 -18.57
C PHE A 1069 -16.01 -33.98 -18.46
N LYS A 1070 -15.63 -33.59 -17.23
CA LYS A 1070 -14.37 -32.86 -16.93
C LYS A 1070 -13.15 -33.66 -17.36
N ALA A 1071 -13.06 -34.94 -17.00
CA ALA A 1071 -11.93 -35.81 -17.35
C ALA A 1071 -11.71 -35.92 -18.88
N LYS A 1072 -12.78 -35.86 -19.67
CA LYS A 1072 -12.70 -35.93 -21.13
C LYS A 1072 -12.54 -34.58 -21.84
N MET A 1073 -13.20 -33.52 -21.37
CA MET A 1073 -13.21 -32.20 -22.03
C MET A 1073 -12.28 -31.16 -21.42
N GLY A 1074 -11.66 -31.46 -20.28
CA GLY A 1074 -10.88 -30.52 -19.51
C GLY A 1074 -11.75 -29.48 -18.79
N ASN A 1075 -11.14 -28.80 -17.82
CA ASN A 1075 -11.68 -27.64 -17.12
C ASN A 1075 -11.91 -26.48 -18.09
N LEU A 1076 -10.98 -26.22 -19.02
CA LEU A 1076 -11.08 -25.14 -19.99
C LEU A 1076 -12.18 -25.43 -21.02
N GLY A 1077 -12.22 -26.62 -21.63
CA GLY A 1077 -13.27 -26.99 -22.56
C GLY A 1077 -14.67 -27.04 -21.91
N THR A 1078 -14.76 -27.55 -20.67
CA THR A 1078 -16.01 -27.52 -19.89
C THR A 1078 -16.46 -26.09 -19.56
N TYR A 1079 -15.53 -25.18 -19.27
CA TYR A 1079 -15.83 -23.77 -19.00
C TYR A 1079 -16.26 -23.01 -20.27
N GLN A 1080 -15.55 -23.18 -21.38
CA GLN A 1080 -15.89 -22.60 -22.68
C GLN A 1080 -17.28 -23.06 -23.14
N LEU A 1081 -17.56 -24.36 -23.10
CA LEU A 1081 -18.89 -24.89 -23.43
C LEU A 1081 -19.98 -24.35 -22.49
N SER A 1082 -19.67 -24.14 -21.21
CA SER A 1082 -20.59 -23.56 -20.23
C SER A 1082 -20.92 -22.09 -20.52
N LEU A 1083 -19.93 -21.29 -20.93
CA LEU A 1083 -20.15 -19.91 -21.38
C LEU A 1083 -21.04 -19.86 -22.63
N LEU A 1084 -20.74 -20.68 -23.64
CA LEU A 1084 -21.53 -20.80 -24.86
C LEU A 1084 -22.96 -21.25 -24.57
N GLY A 1085 -23.14 -22.27 -23.72
CA GLY A 1085 -24.45 -22.81 -23.34
C GLY A 1085 -25.32 -21.83 -22.56
N ILE A 1086 -24.74 -20.97 -21.72
CA ILE A 1086 -25.47 -19.84 -21.11
C ILE A 1086 -25.94 -18.85 -22.20
N GLY A 1087 -25.05 -18.48 -23.13
CA GLY A 1087 -25.39 -17.60 -24.25
C GLY A 1087 -26.53 -18.16 -25.12
N ILE A 1088 -26.45 -19.43 -25.49
CA ILE A 1088 -27.49 -20.16 -26.23
C ILE A 1088 -28.79 -20.20 -25.41
N SER A 1089 -28.75 -20.50 -24.11
CA SER A 1089 -29.97 -20.55 -23.29
C SER A 1089 -30.71 -19.21 -23.25
N MET A 1090 -29.97 -18.09 -23.19
CA MET A 1090 -30.54 -16.74 -23.29
C MET A 1090 -31.11 -16.46 -24.70
N LEU A 1091 -30.42 -16.89 -25.75
CA LEU A 1091 -30.89 -16.81 -27.14
C LEU A 1091 -31.98 -17.85 -27.50
N LEU A 1092 -32.49 -18.63 -26.54
CA LEU A 1092 -33.69 -19.46 -26.72
C LEU A 1092 -34.91 -18.91 -25.98
N MET A 1093 -34.73 -18.15 -24.89
CA MET A 1093 -35.83 -17.62 -24.09
C MET A 1093 -36.88 -16.78 -24.88
N PRO A 1094 -36.51 -15.89 -25.83
CA PRO A 1094 -37.49 -15.16 -26.67
C PRO A 1094 -38.23 -16.02 -27.73
N TRP A 1095 -37.87 -17.29 -27.88
CA TRP A 1095 -38.49 -18.21 -28.85
C TRP A 1095 -39.42 -19.25 -28.20
N VAL A 1096 -39.40 -19.36 -26.86
CA VAL A 1096 -40.38 -20.13 -26.08
C VAL A 1096 -41.80 -19.65 -26.43
N GLY A 1097 -42.70 -20.59 -26.75
CA GLY A 1097 -44.09 -20.30 -27.13
C GLY A 1097 -44.95 -19.72 -26.00
N TYR A 1098 -46.22 -19.47 -26.28
CA TYR A 1098 -47.25 -19.08 -25.32
C TYR A 1098 -48.05 -20.29 -24.82
N SER A 1099 -48.87 -20.08 -23.79
CA SER A 1099 -49.71 -21.14 -23.23
C SER A 1099 -50.83 -21.60 -24.17
N ASP A 1100 -51.12 -20.81 -25.20
CA ASP A 1100 -52.29 -20.94 -26.06
C ASP A 1100 -51.91 -21.10 -27.55
N ASP A 1101 -50.62 -21.34 -27.84
CA ASP A 1101 -50.11 -21.63 -29.19
C ASP A 1101 -50.44 -23.07 -29.64
N ASP A 1102 -50.54 -23.28 -30.96
CA ASP A 1102 -50.63 -24.60 -31.57
C ASP A 1102 -49.34 -25.41 -31.35
N ALA A 1103 -49.48 -26.72 -31.13
CA ALA A 1103 -48.34 -27.60 -30.81
C ALA A 1103 -47.42 -27.80 -32.03
N LEU A 1104 -46.10 -27.56 -31.84
CA LEU A 1104 -45.10 -27.87 -32.86
C LEU A 1104 -45.21 -29.34 -33.30
N PHE A 1105 -45.16 -29.56 -34.62
CA PHE A 1105 -45.32 -30.88 -35.26
C PHE A 1105 -46.65 -31.61 -34.96
N GLY A 1106 -47.64 -30.97 -34.33
CA GLY A 1106 -48.96 -31.53 -34.07
C GLY A 1106 -49.02 -32.59 -32.95
N VAL A 1107 -47.98 -32.71 -32.12
CA VAL A 1107 -47.91 -33.71 -31.03
C VAL A 1107 -48.01 -33.04 -29.67
N GLY A 1108 -49.20 -33.07 -29.07
CA GLY A 1108 -49.45 -32.59 -27.70
C GLY A 1108 -50.34 -31.35 -27.63
N THR A 1109 -50.14 -30.54 -26.58
CA THR A 1109 -50.88 -29.28 -26.34
C THR A 1109 -49.88 -28.15 -26.09
N GLY A 1110 -50.20 -26.91 -26.51
CA GLY A 1110 -49.30 -25.75 -26.33
C GLY A 1110 -48.79 -25.58 -24.90
N LYS A 1111 -49.64 -25.83 -23.90
CA LYS A 1111 -49.26 -25.80 -22.46
C LYS A 1111 -48.18 -26.83 -22.10
N MET A 1112 -48.25 -28.05 -22.63
CA MET A 1112 -47.20 -29.06 -22.45
C MET A 1112 -45.91 -28.68 -23.20
N TRP A 1113 -46.05 -28.07 -24.38
CA TRP A 1113 -44.90 -27.62 -25.17
C TRP A 1113 -44.14 -26.48 -24.48
N LEU A 1114 -44.85 -25.45 -24.01
CA LEU A 1114 -44.33 -24.35 -23.17
C LEU A 1114 -43.51 -24.86 -21.97
N TYR A 1115 -44.01 -25.83 -21.21
CA TYR A 1115 -43.25 -26.40 -20.07
C TYR A 1115 -42.06 -27.25 -20.53
N THR A 1116 -42.11 -27.85 -21.72
CA THR A 1116 -41.01 -28.64 -22.29
C THR A 1116 -39.88 -27.72 -22.77
N GLU A 1117 -40.21 -26.66 -23.52
CA GLU A 1117 -39.25 -25.64 -23.97
C GLU A 1117 -38.58 -24.94 -22.78
N LEU A 1118 -39.38 -24.46 -21.80
CA LEU A 1118 -38.84 -23.89 -20.57
C LEU A 1118 -38.00 -24.90 -19.78
N GLY A 1119 -38.44 -26.15 -19.69
CA GLY A 1119 -37.70 -27.22 -19.02
C GLY A 1119 -36.31 -27.44 -19.65
N VAL A 1120 -36.25 -27.58 -20.98
CA VAL A 1120 -35.00 -27.77 -21.73
C VAL A 1120 -34.06 -26.58 -21.55
N VAL A 1121 -34.56 -25.35 -21.71
CA VAL A 1121 -33.73 -24.14 -21.59
C VAL A 1121 -33.22 -23.94 -20.15
N LEU A 1122 -34.05 -24.18 -19.13
CA LEU A 1122 -33.64 -24.08 -17.72
C LEU A 1122 -32.65 -25.18 -17.31
N ILE A 1123 -32.84 -26.41 -17.81
CA ILE A 1123 -31.89 -27.51 -17.59
C ILE A 1123 -30.55 -27.15 -18.23
N LEU A 1124 -30.51 -26.81 -19.53
CA LEU A 1124 -29.30 -26.39 -20.23
C LEU A 1124 -28.59 -25.26 -19.47
N LYS A 1125 -29.32 -24.21 -19.11
CA LYS A 1125 -28.78 -23.06 -18.38
C LYS A 1125 -28.17 -23.43 -17.03
N ASN A 1126 -28.80 -24.32 -16.25
CA ASN A 1126 -28.30 -24.69 -14.92
C ASN A 1126 -27.16 -25.72 -14.96
N LEU A 1127 -27.16 -26.63 -15.94
CA LEU A 1127 -26.02 -27.50 -16.24
C LEU A 1127 -24.77 -26.66 -16.54
N CYS A 1128 -24.89 -25.71 -17.46
CA CYS A 1128 -23.81 -24.79 -17.80
C CYS A 1128 -23.45 -23.85 -16.64
N ALA A 1129 -24.41 -23.41 -15.83
CA ALA A 1129 -24.10 -22.60 -14.64
C ALA A 1129 -23.27 -23.37 -13.61
N VAL A 1130 -23.59 -24.64 -13.32
CA VAL A 1130 -22.86 -25.43 -12.31
C VAL A 1130 -21.54 -25.98 -12.86
N GLY A 1131 -21.51 -26.44 -14.12
CA GLY A 1131 -20.27 -26.83 -14.79
C GLY A 1131 -19.29 -25.66 -14.86
N GLY A 1132 -19.73 -24.53 -15.40
CA GLY A 1132 -18.92 -23.32 -15.53
C GLY A 1132 -18.42 -22.76 -14.19
N LEU A 1133 -19.26 -22.70 -13.15
CA LEU A 1133 -18.82 -22.30 -11.80
C LEU A 1133 -17.76 -23.23 -11.21
N SER A 1134 -17.89 -24.54 -11.43
CA SER A 1134 -16.95 -25.53 -10.87
C SER A 1134 -15.61 -25.48 -11.60
N SER A 1135 -15.63 -25.53 -12.93
CA SER A 1135 -14.42 -25.48 -13.75
C SER A 1135 -13.69 -24.13 -13.66
N VAL A 1136 -14.38 -23.00 -13.61
CA VAL A 1136 -13.71 -21.68 -13.54
C VAL A 1136 -13.03 -21.43 -12.19
N MET A 1137 -13.54 -21.99 -11.08
CA MET A 1137 -12.86 -21.89 -9.78
C MET A 1137 -11.59 -22.76 -9.75
N LEU A 1138 -11.57 -23.88 -10.46
CA LEU A 1138 -10.35 -24.67 -10.70
C LEU A 1138 -9.39 -23.93 -11.63
N LEU A 1139 -9.83 -23.38 -12.76
CA LEU A 1139 -8.98 -22.57 -13.66
C LEU A 1139 -8.38 -21.35 -12.94
N ILE A 1140 -9.13 -20.69 -12.06
CA ILE A 1140 -8.61 -19.59 -11.22
C ILE A 1140 -7.57 -20.13 -10.23
N THR A 1141 -7.82 -21.28 -9.59
CA THR A 1141 -6.86 -21.92 -8.67
C THR A 1141 -5.56 -22.32 -9.38
N ASN A 1142 -5.66 -22.91 -10.58
CA ASN A 1142 -4.53 -23.40 -11.37
C ASN A 1142 -3.73 -22.26 -12.05
N SER A 1143 -4.38 -21.12 -12.36
CA SER A 1143 -3.73 -19.93 -12.92
C SER A 1143 -3.15 -18.96 -11.87
N ALA A 1144 -2.98 -19.41 -10.63
CA ALA A 1144 -2.27 -18.70 -9.57
C ALA A 1144 -0.75 -18.99 -9.65
N PRO A 1145 0.13 -18.00 -9.89
CA PRO A 1145 1.56 -18.24 -10.07
C PRO A 1145 2.29 -18.70 -8.80
N SER A 1146 1.67 -18.60 -7.62
CA SER A 1146 2.21 -19.17 -6.39
C SER A 1146 1.13 -19.49 -5.36
N HIS A 1147 1.44 -20.42 -4.45
CA HIS A 1147 0.60 -20.69 -3.27
C HIS A 1147 0.42 -19.49 -2.33
N ALA A 1148 1.19 -18.41 -2.49
CA ALA A 1148 1.01 -17.17 -1.73
C ALA A 1148 -0.03 -16.25 -2.39
N SER A 1149 -0.07 -16.17 -3.72
CA SER A 1149 -1.03 -15.32 -4.45
C SER A 1149 -2.43 -15.95 -4.55
N LEU A 1150 -2.57 -17.27 -4.35
CA LEU A 1150 -3.83 -18.01 -4.40
C LEU A 1150 -4.96 -17.43 -3.52
N GLY A 1151 -4.63 -16.99 -2.30
CA GLY A 1151 -5.64 -16.42 -1.37
C GLY A 1151 -6.19 -15.08 -1.85
N SER A 1152 -5.30 -14.22 -2.34
CA SER A 1152 -5.64 -12.93 -2.96
C SER A 1152 -6.39 -13.09 -4.29
N LEU A 1153 -6.00 -14.07 -5.12
CA LEU A 1153 -6.63 -14.35 -6.41
C LEU A 1153 -8.10 -14.79 -6.22
N ASN A 1154 -8.33 -15.71 -5.27
CA ASN A 1154 -9.68 -16.09 -4.87
C ASN A 1154 -10.46 -14.92 -4.23
N GLY A 1155 -9.79 -14.05 -3.46
CA GLY A 1155 -10.39 -12.81 -2.94
C GLY A 1155 -10.86 -11.85 -4.04
N MET A 1156 -10.05 -11.66 -5.09
CA MET A 1156 -10.42 -10.86 -6.27
C MET A 1156 -11.56 -11.51 -7.05
N ALA A 1157 -11.52 -12.83 -7.29
CA ALA A 1157 -12.60 -13.55 -7.95
C ALA A 1157 -13.94 -13.43 -7.18
N GLN A 1158 -13.92 -13.57 -5.85
CA GLN A 1158 -15.13 -13.36 -5.03
C GLN A 1158 -15.61 -11.90 -5.05
N THR A 1159 -14.70 -10.93 -5.14
CA THR A 1159 -15.04 -9.50 -5.28
C THR A 1159 -15.70 -9.20 -6.63
N LEU A 1160 -15.17 -9.74 -7.73
CA LEU A 1160 -15.77 -9.65 -9.08
C LEU A 1160 -17.14 -10.34 -9.13
N SER A 1161 -17.27 -11.52 -8.52
CA SER A 1161 -18.55 -12.21 -8.36
C SER A 1161 -19.56 -11.41 -7.51
N ALA A 1162 -19.10 -10.67 -6.49
CA ALA A 1162 -19.96 -9.80 -5.69
C ALA A 1162 -20.43 -8.56 -6.47
N LEU A 1163 -19.55 -7.96 -7.29
CA LEU A 1163 -19.91 -6.88 -8.21
C LEU A 1163 -20.96 -7.33 -9.24
N GLY A 1164 -20.78 -8.53 -9.84
CA GLY A 1164 -21.79 -9.16 -10.70
C GLY A 1164 -23.14 -9.33 -10.00
N ARG A 1165 -23.13 -9.74 -8.72
CA ARG A 1165 -24.34 -9.86 -7.88
C ARG A 1165 -25.02 -8.52 -7.59
N SER A 1166 -24.26 -7.44 -7.40
CA SER A 1166 -24.86 -6.11 -7.16
C SER A 1166 -25.42 -5.43 -8.42
N PHE A 1167 -24.87 -5.67 -9.61
CA PHE A 1167 -25.30 -4.97 -10.83
C PHE A 1167 -26.28 -5.75 -11.72
N GLY A 1168 -26.10 -7.06 -11.91
CA GLY A 1168 -26.90 -7.87 -12.84
C GLY A 1168 -28.43 -7.77 -12.65
N PRO A 1169 -28.97 -7.91 -11.43
CA PRO A 1169 -30.41 -7.87 -11.20
C PRO A 1169 -31.04 -6.51 -11.53
N PHE A 1170 -30.42 -5.40 -11.13
CA PHE A 1170 -30.87 -4.05 -11.49
C PHE A 1170 -30.87 -3.82 -13.01
N VAL A 1171 -29.77 -4.15 -13.69
CA VAL A 1171 -29.64 -3.90 -15.14
C VAL A 1171 -30.62 -4.77 -15.94
N SER A 1172 -30.75 -6.06 -15.60
CA SER A 1172 -31.71 -6.95 -16.26
C SER A 1172 -33.17 -6.54 -16.01
N GLY A 1173 -33.53 -6.17 -14.78
CA GLY A 1173 -34.87 -5.69 -14.44
C GLY A 1173 -35.24 -4.36 -15.11
N ALA A 1174 -34.29 -3.43 -15.17
CA ALA A 1174 -34.46 -2.13 -15.83
C ALA A 1174 -34.60 -2.28 -17.35
N LEU A 1175 -33.75 -3.09 -17.99
CA LEU A 1175 -33.84 -3.36 -19.43
C LEU A 1175 -35.12 -4.09 -19.79
N PHE A 1176 -35.54 -5.09 -19.00
CA PHE A 1176 -36.81 -5.78 -19.24
C PHE A 1176 -37.99 -4.83 -19.17
N THR A 1177 -38.01 -3.94 -18.16
CA THR A 1177 -39.00 -2.87 -18.00
C THR A 1177 -39.04 -1.93 -19.22
N LEU A 1178 -37.89 -1.44 -19.68
CA LEU A 1178 -37.83 -0.60 -20.88
C LEU A 1178 -38.31 -1.37 -22.13
N SER A 1179 -38.05 -2.68 -22.18
CA SER A 1179 -38.43 -3.52 -23.31
C SER A 1179 -39.93 -3.83 -23.39
N THR A 1180 -40.73 -3.65 -22.31
CA THR A 1180 -42.18 -3.89 -22.38
C THR A 1180 -42.91 -2.93 -23.33
N GLY A 1181 -42.32 -1.77 -23.62
CA GLY A 1181 -42.85 -0.79 -24.58
C GLY A 1181 -42.43 -1.02 -26.04
N ILE A 1182 -41.66 -2.08 -26.33
CA ILE A 1182 -41.10 -2.35 -27.67
C ILE A 1182 -41.87 -3.49 -28.34
N HIS A 1183 -42.36 -3.26 -29.56
CA HIS A 1183 -43.11 -4.25 -30.34
C HIS A 1183 -42.62 -4.28 -31.80
N PRO A 1184 -42.57 -5.46 -32.45
CA PRO A 1184 -42.79 -6.80 -31.88
C PRO A 1184 -41.60 -7.30 -31.04
N LYS A 1185 -41.85 -8.31 -30.19
CA LYS A 1185 -40.85 -9.03 -29.38
C LYS A 1185 -39.85 -8.16 -28.59
N GLY A 1186 -40.35 -7.22 -27.79
CA GLY A 1186 -39.50 -6.39 -26.92
C GLY A 1186 -38.60 -7.21 -25.99
N GLU A 1187 -39.10 -8.32 -25.44
CA GLU A 1187 -38.37 -9.26 -24.58
C GLU A 1187 -37.07 -9.77 -25.22
N ALA A 1188 -37.02 -9.87 -26.55
CA ALA A 1188 -35.83 -10.30 -27.28
C ALA A 1188 -34.66 -9.34 -27.12
N LEU A 1189 -34.89 -8.03 -26.91
CA LEU A 1189 -33.83 -7.05 -26.66
C LEU A 1189 -33.03 -7.41 -25.40
N THR A 1190 -33.73 -7.65 -24.30
CA THR A 1190 -33.08 -7.90 -22.99
C THR A 1190 -32.35 -9.24 -22.99
N TRP A 1191 -33.01 -10.31 -23.44
CA TRP A 1191 -32.40 -11.63 -23.52
C TRP A 1191 -31.23 -11.69 -24.51
N SER A 1192 -31.33 -11.02 -25.67
CA SER A 1192 -30.23 -11.01 -26.66
C SER A 1192 -29.05 -10.16 -26.23
N LEU A 1193 -29.23 -9.12 -25.41
CA LEU A 1193 -28.12 -8.34 -24.87
C LEU A 1193 -27.25 -9.18 -23.93
N PHE A 1194 -27.85 -9.88 -22.96
CA PHE A 1194 -27.09 -10.74 -22.04
C PHE A 1194 -26.60 -12.03 -22.73
N GLY A 1195 -27.35 -12.57 -23.69
CA GLY A 1195 -26.92 -13.72 -24.51
C GLY A 1195 -25.72 -13.35 -25.39
N GLY A 1196 -25.77 -12.20 -26.05
CA GLY A 1196 -24.65 -11.63 -26.79
C GLY A 1196 -23.43 -11.36 -25.89
N LEU A 1197 -23.64 -10.81 -24.69
CA LEU A 1197 -22.57 -10.61 -23.71
C LEU A 1197 -21.93 -11.93 -23.26
N ALA A 1198 -22.73 -12.98 -23.04
CA ALA A 1198 -22.22 -14.32 -22.73
C ALA A 1198 -21.45 -14.93 -23.91
N ILE A 1199 -21.87 -14.69 -25.16
CA ILE A 1199 -21.15 -15.11 -26.38
C ILE A 1199 -19.85 -14.32 -26.56
N CYS A 1200 -19.81 -13.02 -26.24
CA CYS A 1200 -18.56 -12.26 -26.18
C CYS A 1200 -17.62 -12.81 -25.09
N GLY A 1201 -18.16 -13.23 -23.94
CA GLY A 1201 -17.42 -13.95 -22.91
C GLY A 1201 -16.88 -15.30 -23.41
N TRP A 1202 -17.68 -16.07 -24.15
CA TRP A 1202 -17.24 -17.31 -24.79
C TRP A 1202 -16.11 -17.07 -25.79
N VAL A 1203 -16.27 -16.12 -26.72
CA VAL A 1203 -15.23 -15.77 -27.70
C VAL A 1203 -13.95 -15.32 -26.99
N ALA A 1204 -14.05 -14.50 -25.93
CA ALA A 1204 -12.89 -14.14 -25.11
C ALA A 1204 -12.25 -15.35 -24.40
N SER A 1205 -13.05 -16.36 -24.00
CA SER A 1205 -12.54 -17.60 -23.40
C SER A 1205 -11.83 -18.55 -24.37
N LEU A 1206 -12.01 -18.37 -25.69
CA LEU A 1206 -11.23 -19.08 -26.72
C LEU A 1206 -9.78 -18.59 -26.83
N PHE A 1207 -9.46 -17.39 -26.30
CA PHE A 1207 -8.08 -16.87 -26.29
C PHE A 1207 -7.28 -17.30 -25.05
N ILE A 1208 -7.91 -18.01 -24.10
CA ILE A 1208 -7.25 -18.54 -22.90
C ILE A 1208 -6.37 -19.74 -23.30
N HIS A 1209 -5.06 -19.59 -23.20
CA HIS A 1209 -4.07 -20.65 -23.48
C HIS A 1209 -3.04 -20.71 -22.35
N GLY A 1210 -2.51 -21.91 -22.07
CA GLY A 1210 -1.44 -22.14 -21.10
C GLY A 1210 -1.32 -23.60 -20.68
N ALA A 1211 -0.09 -24.12 -20.61
CA ALA A 1211 0.19 -25.43 -20.01
C ALA A 1211 -0.07 -25.40 -18.50
N GLY A 1212 -0.55 -26.51 -17.92
CA GLY A 1212 -0.88 -26.60 -16.49
C GLY A 1212 -2.21 -25.95 -16.06
N LEU A 1213 -3.04 -25.46 -17.00
CA LEU A 1213 -4.41 -25.05 -16.68
C LEU A 1213 -5.32 -26.24 -16.37
N GLU A 1214 -5.04 -27.39 -16.98
CA GLU A 1214 -5.82 -28.61 -16.81
C GLU A 1214 -5.48 -29.38 -15.53
N SER A 1215 -6.36 -30.31 -15.16
CA SER A 1215 -6.19 -31.18 -14.00
C SER A 1215 -5.60 -32.52 -14.42
N ASP A 1216 -4.75 -33.10 -13.57
CA ASP A 1216 -4.08 -34.40 -13.77
C ASP A 1216 -5.03 -35.56 -14.19
N ASP A 1217 -6.33 -35.47 -13.86
CA ASP A 1217 -7.38 -36.40 -14.31
C ASP A 1217 -7.79 -36.28 -15.80
N TRP A 1218 -7.05 -35.54 -16.65
CA TRP A 1218 -7.47 -35.20 -18.02
C TRP A 1218 -6.84 -36.08 -19.10
N GLU A 1219 -7.66 -36.84 -19.83
CA GLU A 1219 -7.25 -37.83 -20.85
C GLU A 1219 -6.92 -37.17 -22.23
N GLY A 1220 -6.18 -36.05 -22.21
CA GLY A 1220 -6.07 -35.10 -23.31
C GLY A 1220 -4.96 -35.32 -24.34
N SER A 1221 -5.15 -36.29 -25.23
CA SER A 1221 -4.40 -36.47 -26.50
C SER A 1221 -2.85 -36.45 -26.41
N ASP A 1222 -2.29 -37.57 -25.97
CA ASP A 1222 -0.95 -38.01 -26.41
C ASP A 1222 -1.02 -38.44 -27.89
N GLU A 1223 -0.89 -37.52 -28.85
CA GLU A 1223 -0.80 -37.86 -30.27
C GLU A 1223 0.04 -36.86 -31.09
N GLU A 1224 0.86 -37.38 -32.01
CA GLU A 1224 1.72 -36.68 -32.99
C GLU A 1224 2.80 -35.69 -32.45
N ALA A 1225 3.77 -36.24 -31.72
CA ALA A 1225 5.17 -35.78 -31.86
C ALA A 1225 5.85 -36.60 -32.98
N PRO A 1226 6.26 -36.00 -34.12
CA PRO A 1226 6.95 -36.74 -35.18
C PRO A 1226 8.38 -37.11 -34.75
N GLU A 1227 8.80 -38.35 -35.02
CA GLU A 1227 10.21 -38.74 -34.93
C GLU A 1227 11.03 -37.92 -35.96
N GLY A 1228 12.15 -37.34 -35.52
CA GLY A 1228 12.82 -36.26 -36.26
C GLY A 1228 13.75 -36.71 -37.40
N GLU A 1229 14.03 -35.76 -38.30
CA GLU A 1229 15.21 -35.78 -39.18
C GLU A 1229 16.10 -34.54 -38.91
N SER A 1230 17.37 -34.64 -39.30
CA SER A 1230 18.46 -33.84 -38.75
C SER A 1230 18.74 -32.50 -39.44
N ALA A 1231 18.98 -31.47 -38.63
CA ALA A 1231 19.91 -30.38 -38.90
C ALA A 1231 20.66 -30.04 -37.59
#